data_AF-A0A2V9PM78-F1
#
_entry.id   AF-A0A2V9PM78-F1
#
_cell.length_a   1.000
_cell.length_b   1.000
_cell.length_c   1.000
_cell.angle_alpha   90.00
_cell.angle_beta   90.00
_cell.angle_gamma   90.00
#
_symmetry.space_group_name_H-M   'P 1'
#
loop_
_entity.id
_entity.type
_entity.pdbx_description
1 polymer ?
#
loop_
_entity_poly.entity_id
_entity_poly.type
_entity_poly.pdbx_seq_one_letter_code
_entity_poly.pdbx_strand_id
1 'polypeptide(L)'
;MLAQASLWPNIEKPFFEDLTWLNQTCGPWDFIMFSGDLVQKGDPREFVKLNDTLKRLYEHLNSLGSDPVLLVVPGNHDLKRPASSDTLQRLQRFHEDKSVSTEFWDDRGSPLRQLIKTSFAPFVKWHKNHQFQKPRQFQQGILPGDFSATIEKGDIRVGFVGLNSTFLQLTDGDYTGKLALSTRQLISVCGEHFTDWFDRHTVCFLMTHHPPSWLASNSRAALHNDIALPGRFVTHLCGHMHEALQEASFTGGDLEARRVWQGRALFGLEFYGDSQQFERHHGYSSGVLDINNEAALVRVWPRQAVKLQSGKWRFLEDRSATLEPDFGTAPEKVSSRYEQDRIIPTEQQKYEILLLATDQDLGNARKIVAEHLRRSLGVTVSETHQLKDHKYDLAVLVQAWWWDEGNCAHAWESCDAPKAAFIIDEDAEWPPRKLVEFHADNAVREFRSSIPEARFFKNPAHLPELIGKAVTKLMHAHSGDLDIGLRDWERSYLESRLPAWRSGRTAKSRPHLFDAEQLDELYEPDLYVPMHGVSLDWEGGADGYPRKKKKKSRQRNTESLPTVEGAKRVSLAKWLAVPQIPRLALVGAPGGGKTIFLTRIAAALAHSCLGRHLDFEPELDVERLRYNSSLPIPIVLEA
;
A
#
# COMPACT_ATOMS: atom_id res chain seq x y z
N MET A 1 -5.82 -20.96 44.91
CA MET A 1 -7.13 -21.49 44.43
C MET A 1 -8.31 -21.02 45.29
N LEU A 2 -8.31 -21.14 46.63
CA LEU A 2 -9.43 -20.68 47.47
C LEU A 2 -9.69 -19.17 47.40
N ALA A 3 -8.65 -18.33 47.39
CA ALA A 3 -8.79 -16.86 47.33
C ALA A 3 -9.47 -16.35 46.04
N GLN A 4 -9.21 -16.99 44.89
CA GLN A 4 -9.79 -16.59 43.60
C GLN A 4 -11.26 -17.01 43.46
N ALA A 5 -11.62 -18.16 44.03
CA ALA A 5 -13.01 -18.64 44.05
C ALA A 5 -13.94 -17.70 44.83
N SER A 6 -13.43 -17.03 45.87
CA SER A 6 -14.17 -15.99 46.59
C SER A 6 -14.11 -14.60 45.94
N LEU A 7 -13.14 -14.34 45.07
CA LEU A 7 -12.92 -12.98 44.54
C LEU A 7 -13.93 -12.61 43.45
N TRP A 8 -14.06 -13.43 42.39
CA TRP A 8 -14.96 -13.11 41.26
C TRP A 8 -16.42 -12.86 41.70
N PRO A 9 -17.05 -13.68 42.57
CA PRO A 9 -18.41 -13.41 43.03
C PRO A 9 -18.58 -12.05 43.74
N ASN A 10 -17.51 -11.51 44.32
CA ASN A 10 -17.53 -10.19 44.99
C ASN A 10 -17.22 -9.02 44.04
N ILE A 11 -16.66 -9.28 42.86
CA ILE A 11 -16.30 -8.26 41.85
C ILE A 11 -17.32 -8.20 40.71
N GLU A 12 -17.95 -9.32 40.36
CA GLU A 12 -18.87 -9.45 39.23
C GLU A 12 -20.04 -8.46 39.29
N LYS A 13 -20.69 -8.33 40.45
CA LYS A 13 -21.80 -7.38 40.61
C LYS A 13 -21.33 -5.92 40.45
N PRO A 14 -20.28 -5.45 41.14
CA PRO A 14 -19.69 -4.12 40.88
C PRO A 14 -19.28 -3.89 39.42
N PHE A 15 -18.78 -4.91 38.73
CA PHE A 15 -18.44 -4.83 37.30
C PHE A 15 -19.69 -4.59 36.44
N PHE A 16 -20.77 -5.33 36.67
CA PHE A 16 -22.02 -5.15 35.93
C PHE A 16 -22.70 -3.80 36.24
N GLU A 17 -22.61 -3.32 37.48
CA GLU A 17 -23.06 -1.97 37.84
C GLU A 17 -22.27 -0.90 37.06
N ASP A 18 -20.96 -1.05 36.94
CA ASP A 18 -20.10 -0.13 36.19
C ASP A 18 -20.38 -0.17 34.68
N LEU A 19 -20.61 -1.36 34.11
CA LEU A 19 -21.07 -1.50 32.71
C LEU A 19 -22.44 -0.83 32.50
N THR A 20 -23.36 -0.94 33.46
CA THR A 20 -24.66 -0.26 33.36
C THR A 20 -24.49 1.25 33.28
N TRP A 21 -23.58 1.81 34.08
CA TRP A 21 -23.24 3.23 34.03
C TRP A 21 -22.57 3.61 32.71
N LEU A 22 -21.55 2.85 32.27
CA LEU A 22 -20.84 3.12 31.01
C LEU A 22 -21.73 2.99 29.77
N ASN A 23 -22.74 2.12 29.78
CA ASN A 23 -23.66 1.97 28.65
C ASN A 23 -24.39 3.28 28.32
N GLN A 24 -24.66 4.12 29.33
CA GLN A 24 -25.27 5.45 29.14
C GLN A 24 -24.33 6.45 28.45
N THR A 25 -23.02 6.19 28.47
CA THR A 25 -21.98 7.10 27.97
C THR A 25 -21.39 6.62 26.64
N CYS A 26 -21.08 5.33 26.53
CA CYS A 26 -20.34 4.74 25.41
C CYS A 26 -20.90 3.39 24.93
N GLY A 27 -22.13 3.05 25.35
CA GLY A 27 -22.88 1.91 24.78
C GLY A 27 -23.86 2.34 23.69
N PRO A 28 -24.53 1.39 23.03
CA PRO A 28 -24.30 -0.05 23.11
C PRO A 28 -22.98 -0.48 22.43
N TRP A 29 -22.45 -1.65 22.82
CA TRP A 29 -21.16 -2.15 22.32
C TRP A 29 -21.33 -3.18 21.20
N ASP A 30 -20.48 -3.07 20.17
CA ASP A 30 -20.50 -3.92 18.98
C ASP A 30 -19.57 -5.13 19.08
N PHE A 31 -18.51 -5.06 19.89
CA PHE A 31 -17.53 -6.12 20.06
C PHE A 31 -16.86 -6.11 21.45
N ILE A 32 -16.44 -7.30 21.90
CA ILE A 32 -15.62 -7.51 23.10
C ILE A 32 -14.34 -8.20 22.67
N MET A 33 -13.22 -7.71 23.20
CA MET A 33 -11.89 -8.21 22.88
C MET A 33 -11.21 -8.72 24.16
N PHE A 34 -10.85 -10.00 24.19
CA PHE A 34 -9.99 -10.55 25.22
C PHE A 34 -8.62 -10.90 24.64
N SER A 35 -7.58 -10.25 25.14
CA SER A 35 -6.19 -10.47 24.73
C SER A 35 -5.52 -11.64 25.47
N GLY A 36 -6.27 -12.71 25.77
CA GLY A 36 -5.75 -13.94 26.39
C GLY A 36 -5.86 -14.03 27.91
N ASP A 37 -5.29 -15.11 28.46
CA ASP A 37 -5.35 -15.49 29.88
C ASP A 37 -6.79 -15.60 30.41
N LEU A 38 -7.61 -16.29 29.63
CA LEU A 38 -9.02 -16.52 29.92
C LEU A 38 -9.20 -17.58 31.02
N VAL A 39 -8.27 -18.53 31.07
CA VAL A 39 -8.23 -19.60 32.07
C VAL A 39 -6.87 -19.62 32.76
N GLN A 40 -6.64 -20.55 33.70
CA GLN A 40 -5.44 -20.54 34.54
C GLN A 40 -4.35 -21.52 34.05
N LYS A 41 -4.75 -22.64 33.43
CA LYS A 41 -3.80 -23.68 33.00
C LYS A 41 -4.25 -24.47 31.77
N GLY A 42 -5.13 -23.89 30.97
CA GLY A 42 -5.66 -24.52 29.77
C GLY A 42 -6.45 -25.82 30.00
N ASP A 43 -6.97 -26.05 31.22
CA ASP A 43 -7.77 -27.26 31.49
C ASP A 43 -9.15 -27.11 30.83
N PRO A 44 -9.64 -28.12 30.07
CA PRO A 44 -10.96 -28.06 29.45
C PRO A 44 -12.11 -27.69 30.42
N ARG A 45 -12.01 -28.06 31.70
CA ARG A 45 -13.02 -27.72 32.72
C ARG A 45 -13.03 -26.23 33.07
N GLU A 46 -11.91 -25.54 32.94
CA GLU A 46 -11.84 -24.10 33.16
C GLU A 46 -12.55 -23.33 32.05
N PHE A 47 -12.44 -23.79 30.80
CA PHE A 47 -13.19 -23.21 29.68
C PHE A 47 -14.72 -23.41 29.81
N VAL A 48 -15.17 -24.50 30.46
CA VAL A 48 -16.59 -24.67 30.80
C VAL A 48 -17.04 -23.62 31.79
N LYS A 49 -16.27 -23.36 32.85
CA LYS A 49 -16.58 -22.30 33.83
C LYS A 49 -16.53 -20.91 33.21
N LEU A 50 -15.59 -20.68 32.29
CA LEU A 50 -15.53 -19.44 31.51
C LEU A 50 -16.82 -19.21 30.74
N ASN A 51 -17.41 -20.25 30.14
CA ASN A 51 -18.72 -20.12 29.47
C ASN A 51 -19.83 -19.67 30.42
N ASP A 52 -19.85 -20.17 31.66
CA ASP A 52 -20.85 -19.76 32.65
C ASP A 52 -20.70 -18.27 32.99
N THR A 53 -19.46 -17.80 33.21
CA THR A 53 -19.17 -16.38 33.44
C THR A 53 -19.54 -15.51 32.25
N LEU A 54 -19.14 -15.91 31.04
CA LEU A 54 -19.45 -15.17 29.82
C LEU A 54 -20.95 -15.15 29.54
N LYS A 55 -21.70 -16.23 29.84
CA LYS A 55 -23.15 -16.24 29.71
C LYS A 55 -23.80 -15.15 30.56
N ARG A 56 -23.38 -14.99 31.81
CA ARG A 56 -23.89 -13.95 32.71
C ARG A 56 -23.52 -12.54 32.22
N LEU A 57 -22.31 -12.37 31.70
CA LEU A 57 -21.88 -11.11 31.07
C LEU A 57 -22.76 -10.78 29.85
N TYR A 58 -22.96 -11.72 28.95
CA TYR A 58 -23.81 -11.53 27.77
C TYR A 58 -25.28 -11.29 28.14
N GLU A 59 -25.83 -11.99 29.12
CA GLU A 59 -27.19 -11.72 29.63
C GLU A 59 -27.31 -10.27 30.13
N HIS A 60 -26.30 -9.79 30.87
CA HIS A 60 -26.26 -8.40 31.34
C HIS A 60 -26.13 -7.40 30.19
N LEU A 61 -25.20 -7.61 29.27
CA LEU A 61 -24.99 -6.74 28.10
C LEU A 61 -26.22 -6.69 27.18
N ASN A 62 -26.86 -7.83 26.93
CA ASN A 62 -28.09 -7.91 26.14
C ASN A 62 -29.23 -7.14 26.79
N SER A 63 -29.31 -7.15 28.13
CA SER A 63 -30.29 -6.33 28.87
C SER A 63 -30.06 -4.82 28.72
N LEU A 64 -28.82 -4.41 28.40
CA LEU A 64 -28.42 -3.04 28.09
C LEU A 64 -28.48 -2.73 26.58
N GLY A 65 -29.03 -3.63 25.78
CA GLY A 65 -29.15 -3.47 24.32
C GLY A 65 -27.85 -3.71 23.53
N SER A 66 -26.84 -4.34 24.13
CA SER A 66 -25.59 -4.72 23.46
C SER A 66 -25.52 -6.22 23.22
N ASP A 67 -25.27 -6.67 21.98
CA ASP A 67 -25.03 -8.09 21.65
C ASP A 67 -23.68 -8.22 20.89
N PRO A 68 -22.56 -7.99 21.58
CA PRO A 68 -21.27 -7.76 20.92
C PRO A 68 -20.62 -9.06 20.42
N VAL A 69 -19.90 -8.96 19.30
CA VAL A 69 -19.05 -10.05 18.78
C VAL A 69 -17.87 -10.31 19.72
N LEU A 70 -17.61 -11.58 20.05
CA LEU A 70 -16.48 -12.01 20.85
C LEU A 70 -15.24 -12.24 19.98
N LEU A 71 -14.14 -11.54 20.29
CA LEU A 71 -12.84 -11.68 19.62
C LEU A 71 -11.76 -12.01 20.65
N VAL A 72 -10.98 -13.05 20.39
CA VAL A 72 -10.08 -13.63 21.41
C VAL A 72 -8.79 -14.15 20.80
N VAL A 73 -7.65 -13.77 21.38
CA VAL A 73 -6.35 -14.43 21.18
C VAL A 73 -5.93 -15.16 22.45
N PRO A 74 -5.14 -16.25 22.37
CA PRO A 74 -4.76 -17.00 23.57
C PRO A 74 -3.56 -16.38 24.29
N GLY A 75 -3.62 -16.39 25.63
CA GLY A 75 -2.52 -16.06 26.53
C GLY A 75 -1.76 -17.28 27.03
N ASN A 76 -0.69 -17.06 27.79
CA ASN A 76 0.20 -18.14 28.24
C ASN A 76 -0.46 -19.09 29.24
N HIS A 77 -1.57 -18.70 29.86
CA HIS A 77 -2.37 -19.57 30.71
C HIS A 77 -3.46 -20.37 29.97
N ASP A 78 -3.72 -20.08 28.70
CA ASP A 78 -4.77 -20.73 27.91
C ASP A 78 -4.32 -22.06 27.26
N LEU A 79 -3.03 -22.41 27.41
CA LEU A 79 -2.46 -23.67 26.94
C LEU A 79 -2.30 -24.68 28.06
N LYS A 80 -2.45 -25.96 27.72
CA LYS A 80 -2.03 -27.04 28.60
C LYS A 80 -0.53 -27.24 28.43
N ARG A 81 0.25 -26.85 29.44
CA ARG A 81 1.72 -26.97 29.39
C ARG A 81 2.13 -28.42 29.07
N PRO A 82 2.96 -28.65 28.04
CA PRO A 82 3.39 -29.99 27.68
C PRO A 82 4.39 -30.54 28.70
N ALA A 83 4.49 -31.87 28.79
CA ALA A 83 5.57 -32.51 29.52
C ALA A 83 6.92 -32.25 28.83
N SER A 84 8.00 -32.35 29.60
CA SER A 84 9.36 -32.26 29.05
C SER A 84 9.57 -33.32 27.96
N SER A 85 10.16 -32.92 26.84
CA SER A 85 10.45 -33.77 25.68
C SER A 85 11.57 -33.16 24.83
N ASP A 86 12.22 -33.97 24.00
CA ASP A 86 13.24 -33.50 23.06
C ASP A 86 12.67 -32.44 22.09
N THR A 87 11.41 -32.58 21.69
CA THR A 87 10.74 -31.60 20.82
C THR A 87 10.59 -30.25 21.51
N LEU A 88 10.23 -30.24 22.80
CA LEU A 88 10.14 -29.02 23.60
C LEU A 88 11.52 -28.36 23.76
N GLN A 89 12.56 -29.15 24.06
CA GLN A 89 13.93 -28.65 24.20
C GLN A 89 14.47 -28.08 22.89
N ARG A 90 14.17 -28.70 21.74
CA ARG A 90 14.50 -28.16 20.42
C ARG A 90 13.80 -26.83 20.18
N LEU A 91 12.51 -26.73 20.52
CA LEU A 91 11.74 -25.51 20.32
C LEU A 91 12.25 -24.34 21.19
N GLN A 92 12.84 -24.60 22.36
CA GLN A 92 13.48 -23.54 23.17
C GLN A 92 14.65 -22.86 22.45
N ARG A 93 15.27 -23.52 21.46
CA ARG A 93 16.34 -22.97 20.62
C ARG A 93 15.82 -22.26 19.36
N PHE A 94 14.53 -21.89 19.32
CA PHE A 94 13.88 -21.31 18.13
C PHE A 94 14.64 -20.13 17.50
N HIS A 95 15.20 -19.25 18.34
CA HIS A 95 15.96 -18.08 17.91
C HIS A 95 17.45 -18.37 17.69
N GLU A 96 17.99 -19.41 18.32
CA GLU A 96 19.41 -19.77 18.29
C GLU A 96 19.74 -20.66 17.09
N ASP A 97 18.81 -21.54 16.72
CA ASP A 97 18.97 -22.49 15.63
C ASP A 97 17.98 -22.18 14.50
N LYS A 98 18.51 -21.62 13.41
CA LYS A 98 17.72 -21.29 12.21
C LYS A 98 17.04 -22.51 11.60
N SER A 99 17.59 -23.71 11.74
CA SER A 99 16.96 -24.93 11.22
C SER A 99 15.64 -25.24 11.95
N VAL A 100 15.57 -24.96 13.26
CA VAL A 100 14.36 -25.15 14.08
C VAL A 100 13.26 -24.19 13.65
N SER A 101 13.56 -22.90 13.51
CA SER A 101 12.55 -21.92 13.07
C SER A 101 12.13 -22.13 11.61
N THR A 102 13.05 -22.54 10.74
CA THR A 102 12.74 -22.90 9.34
C THR A 102 11.81 -24.11 9.27
N GLU A 103 12.14 -25.21 9.97
CA GLU A 103 11.27 -26.39 10.09
C GLU A 103 9.88 -26.01 10.64
N PHE A 104 9.85 -25.20 11.71
CA PHE A 104 8.60 -24.77 12.32
C PHE A 104 7.71 -23.99 11.34
N TRP A 105 8.26 -23.08 10.54
CA TRP A 105 7.47 -22.26 9.63
C TRP A 105 7.18 -22.91 8.27
N ASP A 106 8.06 -23.76 7.75
CA ASP A 106 7.94 -24.36 6.42
C ASP A 106 7.22 -25.71 6.44
N ASP A 107 7.50 -26.58 7.41
CA ASP A 107 6.87 -27.91 7.49
C ASP A 107 5.60 -27.92 8.36
N ARG A 108 4.43 -28.02 7.72
CA ARG A 108 3.11 -28.08 8.39
C ARG A 108 2.93 -29.31 9.28
N GLY A 109 3.66 -30.38 8.99
CA GLY A 109 3.67 -31.64 9.71
C GLY A 109 4.71 -31.73 10.82
N SER A 110 5.53 -30.69 11.02
CA SER A 110 6.66 -30.77 11.95
C SER A 110 6.21 -31.13 13.37
N PRO A 111 6.98 -31.97 14.09
CA PRO A 111 6.72 -32.27 15.49
C PRO A 111 6.62 -31.02 16.35
N LEU A 112 7.38 -29.97 16.01
CA LEU A 112 7.34 -28.66 16.66
C LEU A 112 5.94 -28.03 16.54
N ARG A 113 5.35 -27.98 15.33
CA ARG A 113 3.98 -27.47 15.14
C ARG A 113 2.92 -28.36 15.79
N GLN A 114 3.11 -29.67 15.81
CA GLN A 114 2.18 -30.59 16.47
C GLN A 114 2.18 -30.41 17.99
N LEU A 115 3.33 -30.14 18.60
CA LEU A 115 3.42 -29.81 20.02
C LEU A 115 2.60 -28.56 20.36
N ILE A 116 2.69 -27.51 19.53
CA ILE A 116 1.89 -26.28 19.71
C ILE A 116 0.40 -26.58 19.57
N LYS A 117 -0.01 -27.25 18.48
CA LYS A 117 -1.42 -27.61 18.25
C LYS A 117 -2.01 -28.41 19.41
N THR A 118 -1.23 -29.35 19.95
CA THR A 118 -1.66 -30.19 21.08
C THR A 118 -1.81 -29.37 22.37
N SER A 119 -0.84 -28.49 22.67
CA SER A 119 -0.86 -27.64 23.86
C SER A 119 -2.07 -26.69 23.88
N PHE A 120 -2.44 -26.12 22.72
CA PHE A 120 -3.59 -25.21 22.60
C PHE A 120 -4.91 -25.90 22.23
N ALA A 121 -4.95 -27.23 22.13
CA ALA A 121 -6.16 -27.95 21.71
C ALA A 121 -7.40 -27.64 22.57
N PRO A 122 -7.30 -27.49 23.92
CA PRO A 122 -8.43 -27.07 24.75
C PRO A 122 -8.98 -25.70 24.35
N PHE A 123 -8.11 -24.70 24.19
CA PHE A 123 -8.46 -23.35 23.76
C PHE A 123 -9.14 -23.37 22.38
N VAL A 124 -8.55 -24.05 21.39
CA VAL A 124 -9.11 -24.13 20.02
C VAL A 124 -10.48 -24.80 20.03
N LYS A 125 -10.64 -25.86 20.83
CA LYS A 125 -11.93 -26.55 20.98
C LYS A 125 -12.98 -25.62 21.61
N TRP A 126 -12.63 -24.85 22.62
CA TRP A 126 -13.53 -23.89 23.23
C TRP A 126 -13.89 -22.75 22.25
N HIS A 127 -12.89 -22.13 21.64
CA HIS A 127 -13.06 -21.01 20.70
C HIS A 127 -13.98 -21.38 19.53
N LYS A 128 -13.84 -22.60 18.99
CA LYS A 128 -14.72 -23.09 17.92
C LYS A 128 -16.18 -23.26 18.37
N ASN A 129 -16.41 -23.68 19.62
CA ASN A 129 -17.71 -24.21 20.06
C ASN A 129 -18.47 -23.30 21.03
N HIS A 130 -17.93 -22.17 21.47
CA HIS A 130 -18.69 -21.25 22.33
C HIS A 130 -19.95 -20.74 21.61
N GLN A 131 -20.96 -20.37 22.39
CA GLN A 131 -22.28 -19.96 21.91
C GLN A 131 -22.46 -18.44 21.73
N PHE A 132 -21.48 -17.65 22.17
CA PHE A 132 -21.49 -16.19 22.03
C PHE A 132 -21.35 -15.73 20.58
N GLN A 133 -21.74 -14.49 20.29
CA GLN A 133 -21.69 -13.92 18.94
C GLN A 133 -20.29 -14.04 18.33
N LYS A 134 -20.25 -14.47 17.07
CA LYS A 134 -19.04 -14.67 16.28
C LYS A 134 -19.05 -13.75 15.07
N PRO A 135 -17.88 -13.32 14.59
CA PRO A 135 -17.81 -12.56 13.35
C PRO A 135 -18.29 -13.45 12.18
N ARG A 136 -19.06 -12.86 11.25
CA ARG A 136 -19.58 -13.58 10.07
C ARG A 136 -18.46 -13.97 9.10
N GLN A 137 -17.49 -13.08 8.94
CA GLN A 137 -16.29 -13.31 8.12
C GLN A 137 -15.14 -13.56 9.08
N PHE A 138 -14.62 -14.79 9.09
CA PHE A 138 -13.58 -15.23 10.02
C PHE A 138 -12.64 -16.22 9.32
N GLN A 139 -11.35 -15.93 9.35
CA GLN A 139 -10.31 -16.79 8.78
C GLN A 139 -9.32 -17.18 9.87
N GLN A 140 -9.07 -18.48 10.06
CA GLN A 140 -8.04 -18.97 10.97
C GLN A 140 -6.67 -18.99 10.29
N GLY A 141 -5.63 -18.72 11.08
CA GLY A 141 -4.25 -18.71 10.60
C GLY A 141 -3.49 -20.02 10.83
N ILE A 142 -2.17 -19.93 10.70
CA ILE A 142 -1.27 -21.07 10.87
C ILE A 142 -1.12 -21.56 12.31
N LEU A 143 -1.18 -20.67 13.31
CA LEU A 143 -1.09 -21.04 14.72
C LEU A 143 -2.47 -21.06 15.39
N PRO A 144 -2.65 -21.89 16.43
CA PRO A 144 -3.85 -21.86 17.27
C PRO A 144 -4.16 -20.44 17.75
N GLY A 145 -5.34 -19.91 17.41
CA GLY A 145 -5.76 -18.57 17.80
C GLY A 145 -5.29 -17.43 16.89
N ASP A 146 -4.50 -17.70 15.84
CA ASP A 146 -4.33 -16.74 14.76
C ASP A 146 -5.67 -16.57 14.02
N PHE A 147 -6.09 -15.34 13.76
CA PHE A 147 -7.26 -15.07 12.93
C PHE A 147 -7.23 -13.71 12.22
N SER A 148 -8.05 -13.60 11.18
CA SER A 148 -8.60 -12.32 10.72
C SER A 148 -10.12 -12.37 10.78
N ALA A 149 -10.77 -11.23 11.04
CA ALA A 149 -12.21 -11.12 11.11
C ALA A 149 -12.70 -9.78 10.56
N THR A 150 -13.90 -9.78 10.00
CA THR A 150 -14.59 -8.55 9.58
C THR A 150 -15.92 -8.43 10.32
N ILE A 151 -16.14 -7.28 10.93
CA ILE A 151 -17.42 -6.88 11.52
C ILE A 151 -17.97 -5.71 10.70
N GLU A 152 -19.23 -5.80 10.30
CA GLU A 152 -19.90 -4.82 9.45
C GLU A 152 -21.05 -4.17 10.22
N LYS A 153 -21.13 -2.84 10.17
CA LYS A 153 -22.23 -2.05 10.75
C LYS A 153 -22.59 -0.92 9.80
N GLY A 154 -23.67 -1.11 9.04
CA GLY A 154 -23.97 -0.27 7.89
C GLY A 154 -22.86 -0.39 6.85
N ASP A 155 -22.33 0.74 6.38
CA ASP A 155 -21.25 0.79 5.39
C ASP A 155 -19.84 0.69 6.03
N ILE A 156 -19.75 0.70 7.36
CA ILE A 156 -18.48 0.61 8.08
C ILE A 156 -18.04 -0.86 8.15
N ARG A 157 -16.83 -1.13 7.69
CA ARG A 157 -16.19 -2.46 7.79
C ARG A 157 -14.98 -2.38 8.71
N VAL A 158 -15.06 -3.00 9.88
CA VAL A 158 -13.96 -3.03 10.86
C VAL A 158 -13.23 -4.36 10.74
N GLY A 159 -11.93 -4.28 10.46
CA GLY A 159 -11.04 -5.44 10.39
C GLY A 159 -10.40 -5.75 11.73
N PHE A 160 -10.24 -7.01 12.06
CA PHE A 160 -9.50 -7.46 13.23
C PHE A 160 -8.48 -8.52 12.81
N VAL A 161 -7.25 -8.39 13.30
CA VAL A 161 -6.19 -9.38 13.16
C VAL A 161 -5.78 -9.82 14.55
N GLY A 162 -5.94 -11.09 14.87
CA GLY A 162 -5.42 -11.69 16.10
C GLY A 162 -4.23 -12.59 15.78
N LEU A 163 -3.10 -12.38 16.45
CA LEU A 163 -1.90 -13.20 16.27
C LEU A 163 -1.48 -13.81 17.61
N ASN A 164 -1.28 -15.13 17.62
CA ASN A 164 -0.77 -15.85 18.77
C ASN A 164 0.71 -15.50 18.98
N SER A 165 1.01 -14.64 19.96
CA SER A 165 2.37 -14.33 20.40
C SER A 165 2.88 -15.27 21.51
N THR A 166 2.04 -16.21 21.94
CA THR A 166 2.24 -17.08 23.11
C THR A 166 2.88 -18.42 22.76
N PHE A 167 2.90 -18.81 21.48
CA PHE A 167 3.22 -20.18 21.06
C PHE A 167 4.62 -20.69 21.50
N LEU A 168 5.57 -19.81 21.85
CA LEU A 168 6.88 -20.22 22.40
C LEU A 168 6.92 -20.31 23.94
N GLN A 169 5.96 -19.75 24.67
CA GLN A 169 5.92 -19.76 26.13
C GLN A 169 5.25 -21.02 26.68
N LEU A 170 5.87 -22.18 26.44
CA LEU A 170 5.32 -23.47 26.83
C LEU A 170 5.68 -23.89 28.26
N THR A 171 6.75 -23.32 28.82
CA THR A 171 7.21 -23.59 30.19
C THR A 171 7.12 -22.35 31.06
N ASP A 172 7.35 -22.51 32.36
CA ASP A 172 7.56 -21.38 33.26
C ASP A 172 8.93 -20.73 32.99
N GLY A 173 9.12 -19.53 33.55
CA GLY A 173 10.34 -18.73 33.38
C GLY A 173 10.09 -17.40 32.67
N ASP A 174 11.15 -16.60 32.56
CA ASP A 174 11.12 -15.28 31.91
C ASP A 174 11.31 -15.39 30.39
N TYR A 175 10.33 -14.89 29.65
CA TYR A 175 10.32 -14.83 28.20
C TYR A 175 10.40 -13.41 27.64
N THR A 176 10.70 -12.42 28.48
CA THR A 176 10.93 -11.04 28.04
C THR A 176 12.00 -11.00 26.96
N GLY A 177 11.68 -10.42 25.80
CA GLY A 177 12.57 -10.36 24.64
C GLY A 177 12.85 -11.70 23.96
N LYS A 178 12.06 -12.76 24.19
CA LYS A 178 12.30 -14.11 23.66
C LYS A 178 11.14 -14.69 22.85
N LEU A 179 10.01 -14.00 22.77
CA LEU A 179 8.84 -14.49 22.04
C LEU A 179 8.92 -14.15 20.55
N ALA A 180 8.25 -14.96 19.75
CA ALA A 180 8.25 -14.80 18.30
C ALA A 180 6.91 -14.28 17.80
N LEU A 181 6.98 -13.49 16.74
CA LEU A 181 5.87 -13.07 15.92
C LEU A 181 6.37 -13.00 14.47
N SER A 182 5.56 -13.44 13.51
CA SER A 182 5.99 -13.52 12.11
C SER A 182 4.97 -12.95 11.15
N THR A 183 5.44 -12.25 10.11
CA THR A 183 4.64 -11.81 8.95
C THR A 183 3.94 -12.99 8.27
N ARG A 184 4.48 -14.22 8.41
CA ARG A 184 3.81 -15.45 7.94
C ARG A 184 2.46 -15.70 8.61
N GLN A 185 2.30 -15.31 9.88
CA GLN A 185 1.01 -15.40 10.58
C GLN A 185 0.01 -14.43 9.95
N LEU A 186 0.41 -13.18 9.70
CA LEU A 186 -0.43 -12.17 9.02
C LEU A 186 -0.84 -12.62 7.61
N ILE A 187 0.12 -13.06 6.79
CA ILE A 187 -0.14 -13.58 5.44
C ILE A 187 -1.14 -14.74 5.49
N SER A 188 -1.06 -15.60 6.51
CA SER A 188 -1.95 -16.76 6.61
C SER A 188 -3.41 -16.40 6.87
N VAL A 189 -3.68 -15.24 7.48
CA VAL A 189 -5.03 -14.78 7.80
C VAL A 189 -5.58 -13.74 6.84
N CYS A 190 -4.70 -12.98 6.17
CA CYS A 190 -5.09 -11.89 5.25
C CYS A 190 -4.77 -12.19 3.76
N GLY A 191 -4.00 -13.24 3.46
CA GLY A 191 -3.54 -13.58 2.11
C GLY A 191 -2.15 -13.03 1.77
N GLU A 192 -1.58 -13.47 0.65
CA GLU A 192 -0.26 -13.01 0.17
C GLU A 192 -0.24 -11.52 -0.17
N HIS A 193 -1.37 -11.01 -0.67
CA HIS A 193 -1.64 -9.58 -0.88
C HIS A 193 -2.43 -9.00 0.30
N PHE A 194 -1.92 -9.18 1.52
CA PHE A 194 -2.62 -8.76 2.75
C PHE A 194 -2.97 -7.26 2.79
N THR A 195 -2.29 -6.42 2.01
CA THR A 195 -2.63 -5.00 1.85
C THR A 195 -4.03 -4.81 1.30
N ASP A 196 -4.43 -5.62 0.31
CA ASP A 196 -5.77 -5.58 -0.27
C ASP A 196 -6.84 -5.95 0.77
N TRP A 197 -6.50 -6.80 1.74
CA TRP A 197 -7.39 -7.10 2.85
C TRP A 197 -7.56 -5.86 3.74
N PHE A 198 -6.48 -5.15 4.08
CA PHE A 198 -6.56 -3.90 4.85
C PHE A 198 -7.36 -2.82 4.10
N ASP A 199 -7.18 -2.69 2.79
CA ASP A 199 -7.85 -1.67 1.96
C ASP A 199 -9.37 -1.89 1.84
N ARG A 200 -9.85 -3.11 2.11
CA ARG A 200 -11.29 -3.43 2.14
C ARG A 200 -11.96 -3.10 3.48
N HIS A 201 -11.21 -2.58 4.44
CA HIS A 201 -11.71 -2.20 5.76
C HIS A 201 -11.52 -0.72 5.99
N THR A 202 -12.52 -0.11 6.63
CA THR A 202 -12.48 1.29 7.04
C THR A 202 -11.33 1.55 8.01
N VAL A 203 -11.16 0.64 8.97
CA VAL A 203 -10.19 0.67 10.06
C VAL A 203 -9.90 -0.76 10.50
N CYS A 204 -8.71 -0.99 11.08
CA CYS A 204 -8.31 -2.31 11.55
C CYS A 204 -7.77 -2.28 12.99
N PHE A 205 -7.91 -3.38 13.73
CA PHE A 205 -7.28 -3.61 15.03
C PHE A 205 -6.32 -4.80 14.97
N LEU A 206 -5.23 -4.73 15.73
CA LEU A 206 -4.31 -5.85 15.95
C LEU A 206 -4.45 -6.33 17.40
N MET A 207 -4.50 -7.65 17.60
CA MET A 207 -4.56 -8.28 18.93
C MET A 207 -3.42 -9.26 19.10
N THR A 208 -2.71 -9.17 20.21
CA THR A 208 -1.78 -10.20 20.73
C THR A 208 -1.99 -10.34 22.23
N HIS A 209 -1.44 -11.39 22.84
CA HIS A 209 -1.41 -11.45 24.30
C HIS A 209 -0.28 -10.58 24.86
N HIS A 210 0.95 -10.86 24.43
CA HIS A 210 2.13 -10.14 24.91
C HIS A 210 2.34 -8.78 24.25
N PRO A 211 2.87 -7.78 24.97
CA PRO A 211 3.28 -6.50 24.41
C PRO A 211 4.58 -6.61 23.58
N PRO A 212 4.90 -5.60 22.75
CA PRO A 212 6.10 -5.62 21.90
C PRO A 212 7.44 -5.78 22.64
N SER A 213 7.52 -5.45 23.93
CA SER A 213 8.73 -5.64 24.75
C SER A 213 9.09 -7.11 25.00
N TRP A 214 8.12 -8.02 24.90
CA TRP A 214 8.35 -9.46 25.10
C TRP A 214 8.83 -10.18 23.84
N LEU A 215 8.70 -9.54 22.69
CA LEU A 215 9.14 -10.11 21.42
C LEU A 215 10.66 -10.02 21.29
N ALA A 216 11.27 -11.07 20.74
CA ALA A 216 12.67 -11.06 20.32
C ALA A 216 12.92 -9.95 19.29
N SER A 217 14.16 -9.44 19.22
CA SER A 217 14.52 -8.29 18.39
C SER A 217 14.10 -8.42 16.93
N ASN A 218 14.28 -9.60 16.33
CA ASN A 218 13.85 -9.89 14.95
C ASN A 218 12.32 -9.89 14.79
N SER A 219 11.59 -10.34 15.82
CA SER A 219 10.12 -10.39 15.82
C SER A 219 9.52 -9.02 16.08
N ARG A 220 10.17 -8.18 16.91
CA ARG A 220 9.86 -6.75 17.03
C ARG A 220 10.05 -6.03 15.71
N ALA A 221 11.14 -6.32 14.99
CA ALA A 221 11.38 -5.76 13.67
C ALA A 221 10.28 -6.18 12.68
N ALA A 222 9.88 -7.46 12.65
CA ALA A 222 8.76 -7.93 11.83
C ALA A 222 7.44 -7.23 12.20
N LEU A 223 7.15 -7.10 13.52
CA LEU A 223 5.99 -6.36 13.99
C LEU A 223 5.99 -4.93 13.47
N HIS A 224 7.12 -4.23 13.59
CA HIS A 224 7.20 -2.80 13.27
C HIS A 224 7.32 -2.49 11.79
N ASN A 225 8.01 -3.34 11.01
CA ASN A 225 8.32 -3.09 9.61
C ASN A 225 7.32 -3.73 8.65
N ASP A 226 6.66 -4.83 9.06
CA ASP A 226 5.83 -5.61 8.15
C ASP A 226 4.39 -5.75 8.60
N ILE A 227 4.12 -5.82 9.92
CA ILE A 227 2.79 -6.13 10.45
C ILE A 227 2.03 -4.86 10.83
N ALA A 228 2.56 -4.07 11.75
CA ALA A 228 1.93 -2.89 12.37
C ALA A 228 2.66 -1.61 11.94
N LEU A 229 2.62 -1.34 10.64
CA LEU A 229 3.04 -0.04 10.11
C LEU A 229 2.20 1.10 10.73
N PRO A 230 2.75 2.33 10.82
CA PRO A 230 1.98 3.51 11.20
C PRO A 230 0.66 3.61 10.43
N GLY A 231 -0.42 3.94 11.14
CA GLY A 231 -1.77 4.11 10.59
C GLY A 231 -2.46 2.89 9.97
N ARG A 232 -1.82 1.72 9.95
CA ARG A 232 -2.47 0.48 9.50
C ARG A 232 -3.52 -0.03 10.48
N PHE A 233 -3.27 0.16 11.77
CA PHE A 233 -4.20 -0.22 12.84
C PHE A 233 -4.58 1.00 13.66
N VAL A 234 -5.84 1.04 14.10
CA VAL A 234 -6.32 1.97 15.14
C VAL A 234 -5.42 1.83 16.36
N THR A 235 -5.19 0.60 16.79
CA THR A 235 -4.25 0.27 17.85
C THR A 235 -3.87 -1.22 17.82
N HIS A 236 -2.73 -1.53 18.42
CA HIS A 236 -2.33 -2.86 18.84
C HIS A 236 -2.77 -3.09 20.30
N LEU A 237 -3.76 -3.97 20.48
CA LEU A 237 -4.29 -4.40 21.76
C LEU A 237 -3.49 -5.57 22.33
N CYS A 238 -2.97 -5.42 23.54
CA CYS A 238 -2.26 -6.49 24.26
C CYS A 238 -2.58 -6.49 25.77
N GLY A 239 -2.02 -7.44 26.50
CA GLY A 239 -2.20 -7.63 27.93
C GLY A 239 -0.92 -8.10 28.61
N HIS A 240 -1.00 -9.22 29.33
CA HIS A 240 0.11 -9.93 30.01
C HIS A 240 0.78 -9.21 31.19
N MET A 241 1.04 -7.91 31.11
CA MET A 241 1.73 -7.18 32.20
C MET A 241 0.80 -6.83 33.37
N HIS A 242 -0.52 -6.91 33.19
CA HIS A 242 -1.55 -6.55 34.18
C HIS A 242 -1.52 -5.07 34.62
N GLU A 243 -0.78 -4.24 33.89
CA GLU A 243 -0.71 -2.79 34.04
C GLU A 243 -1.33 -2.11 32.82
N ALA A 244 -2.01 -0.99 33.05
CA ALA A 244 -2.55 -0.17 31.96
C ALA A 244 -1.41 0.64 31.32
N LEU A 245 -1.29 0.56 30.00
CA LEU A 245 -0.38 1.41 29.22
C LEU A 245 -1.09 1.83 27.93
N GLN A 246 -0.97 3.10 27.58
CA GLN A 246 -1.33 3.61 26.26
C GLN A 246 -0.12 4.36 25.71
N GLU A 247 0.37 3.92 24.56
CA GLU A 247 1.54 4.49 23.90
C GLU A 247 1.20 4.82 22.44
N ALA A 248 1.64 5.98 21.97
CA ALA A 248 1.61 6.38 20.57
C ALA A 248 3.03 6.79 20.15
N SER A 249 3.53 6.19 19.08
CA SER A 249 4.88 6.46 18.54
C SER A 249 4.81 6.94 17.10
N PHE A 250 5.44 8.08 16.85
CA PHE A 250 5.66 8.64 15.51
C PHE A 250 7.12 8.40 15.12
N THR A 251 7.38 8.02 13.87
CA THR A 251 8.73 7.62 13.45
C THR A 251 9.02 8.18 12.06
N GLY A 252 10.21 8.74 11.85
CA GLY A 252 10.65 9.20 10.52
C GLY A 252 9.85 10.38 9.94
N GLY A 253 9.13 11.13 10.78
CA GLY A 253 8.26 12.23 10.33
C GLY A 253 6.90 11.78 9.78
N ASP A 254 6.56 10.50 9.93
CA ASP A 254 5.22 10.00 9.60
C ASP A 254 4.15 10.74 10.42
N LEU A 255 3.07 11.14 9.76
CA LEU A 255 1.93 11.82 10.38
C LEU A 255 1.01 10.83 11.11
N GLU A 256 1.14 9.54 10.81
CA GLU A 256 0.39 8.47 11.46
C GLU A 256 1.21 7.87 12.60
N ALA A 257 0.53 7.55 13.71
CA ALA A 257 1.16 6.91 14.85
C ALA A 257 1.03 5.38 14.77
N ARG A 258 1.98 4.67 15.36
CA ARG A 258 1.76 3.30 15.86
C ARG A 258 1.29 3.40 17.30
N ARG A 259 0.11 2.83 17.57
CA ARG A 259 -0.50 2.82 18.91
C ARG A 259 -0.45 1.43 19.52
N VAL A 260 -0.15 1.37 20.82
CA VAL A 260 -0.20 0.16 21.63
C VAL A 260 -1.03 0.44 22.87
N TRP A 261 -2.09 -0.33 23.08
CA TRP A 261 -2.92 -0.28 24.28
C TRP A 261 -2.83 -1.60 25.03
N GLN A 262 -2.24 -1.55 26.21
CA GLN A 262 -2.09 -2.68 27.11
C GLN A 262 -3.20 -2.63 28.18
N GLY A 263 -4.02 -3.67 28.20
CA GLY A 263 -5.09 -3.82 29.18
C GLY A 263 -4.62 -4.47 30.48
N ARG A 264 -5.27 -4.08 31.58
CA ARG A 264 -5.22 -4.83 32.85
C ARG A 264 -6.01 -6.14 32.69
N ALA A 265 -5.74 -7.12 33.55
CA ALA A 265 -6.63 -8.27 33.62
C ALA A 265 -7.95 -7.88 34.28
N LEU A 266 -9.07 -8.25 33.66
CA LEU A 266 -10.40 -8.03 34.24
C LEU A 266 -10.51 -8.67 35.63
N PHE A 267 -9.98 -9.88 35.78
CA PHE A 267 -9.82 -10.57 37.06
C PHE A 267 -8.73 -11.65 36.96
N GLY A 268 -8.11 -12.02 38.09
CA GLY A 268 -7.00 -12.97 38.15
C GLY A 268 -6.62 -13.29 39.59
N LEU A 269 -5.52 -14.01 39.82
CA LEU A 269 -4.99 -14.18 41.19
C LEU A 269 -4.53 -12.82 41.74
N GLU A 270 -4.94 -12.44 42.96
CA GLU A 270 -4.58 -11.15 43.60
C GLU A 270 -3.06 -10.94 43.68
N PHE A 271 -2.27 -12.01 43.63
CA PHE A 271 -0.81 -11.97 43.59
C PHE A 271 -0.21 -12.79 42.44
N TYR A 272 0.96 -12.39 41.94
CA TYR A 272 1.72 -13.12 40.91
C TYR A 272 3.24 -13.12 41.14
N GLY A 273 3.94 -13.93 40.34
CA GLY A 273 5.35 -14.27 40.53
C GLY A 273 5.55 -15.49 41.45
N ASP A 274 6.74 -16.10 41.39
CA ASP A 274 7.09 -17.32 42.14
C ASP A 274 6.96 -17.15 43.66
N SER A 275 6.98 -15.91 44.14
CA SER A 275 6.90 -15.50 45.54
C SER A 275 5.58 -14.82 45.94
N GLN A 276 4.59 -14.69 45.04
CA GLN A 276 3.34 -13.92 45.27
C GLN A 276 3.59 -12.48 45.76
N GLN A 277 4.71 -11.87 45.36
CA GLN A 277 5.12 -10.55 45.87
C GLN A 277 4.41 -9.37 45.19
N PHE A 278 3.82 -9.57 44.02
CA PHE A 278 3.24 -8.49 43.22
C PHE A 278 1.72 -8.51 43.28
N GLU A 279 1.12 -7.42 43.75
CA GLU A 279 -0.33 -7.22 43.75
C GLU A 279 -0.82 -7.01 42.31
N ARG A 280 -1.82 -7.79 41.88
CA ARG A 280 -2.45 -7.61 40.57
C ARG A 280 -3.45 -6.49 40.62
N HIS A 281 -3.26 -5.50 39.77
CA HIS A 281 -4.28 -4.50 39.52
C HIS A 281 -5.30 -5.00 38.50
N HIS A 282 -6.58 -5.02 38.89
CA HIS A 282 -7.67 -5.43 38.00
C HIS A 282 -8.33 -4.22 37.31
N GLY A 283 -8.86 -4.45 36.11
CA GLY A 283 -9.49 -3.38 35.34
C GLY A 283 -9.89 -3.81 33.94
N TYR A 284 -10.53 -2.89 33.23
CA TYR A 284 -10.92 -3.07 31.83
C TYR A 284 -11.07 -1.69 31.18
N SER A 285 -11.18 -1.66 29.85
CA SER A 285 -11.49 -0.42 29.13
C SER A 285 -12.74 -0.63 28.30
N SER A 286 -13.59 0.38 28.27
CA SER A 286 -14.67 0.53 27.29
C SER A 286 -14.28 1.60 26.28
N GLY A 287 -14.75 1.54 25.04
CA GLY A 287 -14.39 2.54 24.05
C GLY A 287 -15.41 2.72 22.94
N VAL A 288 -15.31 3.86 22.28
CA VAL A 288 -16.09 4.23 21.09
C VAL A 288 -15.13 4.48 19.95
N LEU A 289 -15.47 3.93 18.79
CA LEU A 289 -14.90 4.29 17.51
C LEU A 289 -15.99 5.01 16.72
N ASP A 290 -15.93 6.34 16.74
CA ASP A 290 -16.87 7.18 16.01
C ASP A 290 -16.28 7.45 14.62
N ILE A 291 -16.93 6.89 13.60
CA ILE A 291 -16.53 7.07 12.22
C ILE A 291 -17.63 7.82 11.52
N ASN A 292 -17.30 9.02 11.10
CA ASN A 292 -18.14 9.80 10.22
C ASN A 292 -17.38 10.11 8.92
N ASN A 293 -18.04 10.88 8.08
CA ASN A 293 -17.52 11.30 6.80
C ASN A 293 -16.21 12.10 6.92
N GLU A 294 -16.00 12.86 7.99
CA GLU A 294 -14.88 13.79 8.16
C GLU A 294 -13.68 13.18 8.88
N ALA A 295 -13.90 12.26 9.82
CA ALA A 295 -12.84 11.63 10.60
C ALA A 295 -13.27 10.28 11.19
N ALA A 296 -12.28 9.45 11.52
CA ALA A 296 -12.42 8.39 12.51
C ALA A 296 -11.77 8.84 13.82
N LEU A 297 -12.57 8.85 14.89
CA LEU A 297 -12.15 9.21 16.23
C LEU A 297 -12.28 8.01 17.15
N VAL A 298 -11.23 7.71 17.90
CA VAL A 298 -11.26 6.66 18.92
C VAL A 298 -11.16 7.28 20.30
N ARG A 299 -11.91 6.72 21.25
CA ARG A 299 -11.97 7.20 22.63
C ARG A 299 -12.16 6.05 23.59
N VAL A 300 -11.53 6.10 24.76
CA VAL A 300 -11.59 5.03 25.76
C VAL A 300 -11.92 5.55 27.16
N TRP A 301 -12.67 4.76 27.92
CA TRP A 301 -12.96 4.96 29.34
C TRP A 301 -12.25 3.84 30.13
N PRO A 302 -11.02 4.08 30.59
CA PRO A 302 -10.27 3.08 31.34
C PRO A 302 -10.81 2.96 32.77
N ARG A 303 -11.01 1.73 33.24
CA ARG A 303 -11.60 1.39 34.53
C ARG A 303 -10.64 0.56 35.36
N GLN A 304 -10.54 0.87 36.64
CA GLN A 304 -9.76 0.12 37.62
C GLN A 304 -10.68 -0.41 38.73
N ALA A 305 -10.49 -1.66 39.12
CA ALA A 305 -11.10 -2.20 40.32
C ALA A 305 -10.35 -1.69 41.57
N VAL A 306 -11.09 -1.11 42.51
CA VAL A 306 -10.59 -0.57 43.77
C VAL A 306 -11.32 -1.23 44.93
N LYS A 307 -10.53 -1.73 45.89
CA LYS A 307 -11.04 -2.26 47.15
C LYS A 307 -11.18 -1.10 48.14
N LEU A 308 -12.41 -0.78 48.53
CA LEU A 308 -12.69 0.27 49.51
C LEU A 308 -12.27 -0.17 50.92
N GLN A 309 -12.14 0.78 51.84
CA GLN A 309 -11.87 0.50 53.26
C GLN A 309 -12.88 -0.46 53.91
N SER A 310 -14.12 -0.51 53.39
CA SER A 310 -15.16 -1.45 53.82
C SER A 310 -14.95 -2.89 53.33
N GLY A 311 -13.91 -3.16 52.53
CA GLY A 311 -13.66 -4.43 51.87
C GLY A 311 -14.48 -4.67 50.60
N LYS A 312 -15.46 -3.79 50.28
CA LYS A 312 -16.23 -3.85 49.04
C LYS A 312 -15.39 -3.42 47.84
N TRP A 313 -15.61 -4.09 46.71
CA TRP A 313 -15.03 -3.71 45.43
C TRP A 313 -15.92 -2.71 44.69
N ARG A 314 -15.29 -1.79 43.97
CA ARG A 314 -15.92 -0.95 42.95
C ARG A 314 -15.01 -0.81 41.74
N PHE A 315 -15.59 -0.63 40.57
CA PHE A 315 -14.84 -0.12 39.42
C PHE A 315 -14.96 1.40 39.41
N LEU A 316 -13.82 2.08 39.30
CA LEU A 316 -13.70 3.52 39.22
C LEU A 316 -12.88 3.87 37.97
N GLU A 317 -12.87 5.13 37.61
CA GLU A 317 -12.03 5.64 36.52
C GLU A 317 -10.55 5.44 36.83
N ASP A 318 -9.79 4.98 35.83
CA ASP A 318 -8.35 4.83 35.96
C ASP A 318 -7.65 6.18 35.78
N ARG A 319 -7.41 6.86 36.89
CA ARG A 319 -6.78 8.20 36.91
C ARG A 319 -5.27 8.18 36.65
N SER A 320 -4.68 7.04 36.30
CA SER A 320 -3.33 7.03 35.71
C SER A 320 -3.33 7.59 34.28
N ALA A 321 -4.50 7.65 33.62
CA ALA A 321 -4.70 8.33 32.34
C ALA A 321 -5.20 9.78 32.55
N THR A 322 -4.92 10.64 31.56
CA THR A 322 -5.56 11.96 31.47
C THR A 322 -7.00 11.78 30.98
N LEU A 323 -7.97 12.24 31.77
CA LEU A 323 -9.40 12.06 31.51
C LEU A 323 -10.12 13.41 31.40
N GLU A 324 -11.11 13.43 30.51
CA GLU A 324 -12.10 14.49 30.34
C GLU A 324 -13.18 14.44 31.45
N PRO A 325 -14.07 15.45 31.57
CA PRO A 325 -15.08 15.50 32.64
C PRO A 325 -16.06 14.33 32.72
N ASP A 326 -16.26 13.60 31.63
CA ASP A 326 -17.07 12.38 31.55
C ASP A 326 -16.25 11.09 31.78
N PHE A 327 -15.01 11.24 32.27
CA PHE A 327 -14.08 10.17 32.63
C PHE A 327 -13.55 9.33 31.44
N GLY A 328 -13.74 9.80 30.20
CA GLY A 328 -13.10 9.23 29.02
C GLY A 328 -11.80 9.96 28.68
N THR A 329 -10.90 9.34 27.91
CA THR A 329 -9.76 10.05 27.32
C THR A 329 -10.22 11.13 26.35
N ALA A 330 -9.36 12.05 25.94
CA ALA A 330 -9.68 12.91 24.79
C ALA A 330 -9.94 12.05 23.54
N PRO A 331 -10.85 12.46 22.62
CA PRO A 331 -10.99 11.81 21.33
C PRO A 331 -9.68 11.92 20.53
N GLU A 332 -9.18 10.79 20.04
CA GLU A 332 -7.98 10.74 19.20
C GLU A 332 -8.35 10.44 17.75
N LYS A 333 -7.82 11.25 16.83
CA LYS A 333 -7.94 10.97 15.40
C LYS A 333 -7.13 9.75 15.00
N VAL A 334 -7.76 8.83 14.30
CA VAL A 334 -7.12 7.64 13.73
C VAL A 334 -7.30 7.61 12.23
N SER A 335 -6.32 7.02 11.55
CA SER A 335 -6.34 6.80 10.13
C SER A 335 -7.54 5.93 9.76
N SER A 336 -8.33 6.40 8.80
CA SER A 336 -9.41 5.61 8.21
C SER A 336 -9.34 5.67 6.70
N ARG A 337 -9.77 4.59 6.04
CA ARG A 337 -9.77 4.52 4.58
C ARG A 337 -10.87 5.37 3.93
N TYR A 338 -11.88 5.81 4.69
CA TYR A 338 -12.81 6.88 4.25
C TYR A 338 -12.09 8.19 3.92
N GLU A 339 -10.99 8.53 4.61
CA GLU A 339 -10.20 9.73 4.31
C GLU A 339 -9.33 9.56 3.06
N GLN A 340 -8.87 8.34 2.78
CA GLN A 340 -8.04 8.05 1.59
C GLN A 340 -8.88 8.06 0.31
N ASP A 341 -10.12 7.56 0.36
CA ASP A 341 -11.10 7.70 -0.73
C ASP A 341 -11.63 9.14 -0.88
N ARG A 342 -11.36 10.04 0.09
CA ARG A 342 -11.65 11.49 0.00
C ARG A 342 -10.51 12.32 -0.54
N ILE A 343 -9.31 11.75 -0.74
CA ILE A 343 -8.31 12.34 -1.63
C ILE A 343 -8.67 11.97 -3.08
N ILE A 344 -9.90 12.31 -3.47
CA ILE A 344 -10.25 12.52 -4.86
C ILE A 344 -9.90 13.99 -5.10
N PRO A 345 -8.96 14.32 -6.00
CA PRO A 345 -8.72 15.71 -6.37
C PRO A 345 -10.06 16.32 -6.76
N THR A 346 -10.46 17.35 -6.02
CA THR A 346 -11.63 18.19 -6.27
C THR A 346 -11.64 18.62 -7.74
N GLU A 347 -12.72 18.27 -8.44
CA GLU A 347 -13.04 18.63 -9.83
C GLU A 347 -11.83 18.80 -10.76
N GLN A 348 -11.33 17.69 -11.32
CA GLN A 348 -10.50 17.75 -12.52
C GLN A 348 -11.32 18.43 -13.64
N GLN A 349 -10.94 19.66 -13.99
CA GLN A 349 -11.44 20.35 -15.17
C GLN A 349 -10.95 19.60 -16.41
N LYS A 350 -11.72 18.62 -16.90
CA LYS A 350 -11.27 17.73 -17.98
C LYS A 350 -11.10 18.52 -19.28
N TYR A 351 -9.89 18.52 -19.84
CA TYR A 351 -9.63 19.10 -21.16
C TYR A 351 -10.45 18.35 -22.22
N GLU A 352 -11.37 19.03 -22.89
CA GLU A 352 -12.34 18.42 -23.78
C GLU A 352 -12.07 18.72 -25.25
N ILE A 353 -11.93 17.65 -26.04
CA ILE A 353 -11.59 17.70 -27.46
C ILE A 353 -12.82 17.29 -28.29
N LEU A 354 -13.20 18.14 -29.23
CA LEU A 354 -14.12 17.79 -30.30
C LEU A 354 -13.33 17.13 -31.44
N LEU A 355 -13.56 15.85 -31.70
CA LEU A 355 -12.89 15.11 -32.78
C LEU A 355 -13.86 14.81 -33.92
N LEU A 356 -13.62 15.47 -35.05
CA LEU A 356 -14.42 15.39 -36.27
C LEU A 356 -13.69 14.61 -37.36
N ALA A 357 -14.44 13.92 -38.21
CA ALA A 357 -13.91 13.33 -39.44
C ALA A 357 -14.93 13.45 -40.56
N THR A 358 -14.48 13.89 -41.74
CA THR A 358 -15.35 14.16 -42.89
C THR A 358 -15.80 12.89 -43.60
N ASP A 359 -14.91 11.90 -43.74
CA ASP A 359 -15.16 10.70 -44.52
C ASP A 359 -15.69 9.52 -43.68
N GLN A 360 -16.64 8.75 -44.21
CA GLN A 360 -17.04 7.47 -43.59
C GLN A 360 -15.88 6.49 -43.45
N ASP A 361 -14.95 6.49 -44.41
CA ASP A 361 -13.77 5.61 -44.41
C ASP A 361 -12.79 5.93 -43.26
N LEU A 362 -12.87 7.14 -42.68
CA LEU A 362 -12.11 7.54 -41.50
C LEU A 362 -12.82 7.18 -40.18
N GLY A 363 -14.04 6.67 -40.20
CA GLY A 363 -14.82 6.39 -39.00
C GLY A 363 -14.12 5.45 -38.01
N ASN A 364 -13.42 4.41 -38.51
CA ASN A 364 -12.65 3.52 -37.65
C ASN A 364 -11.36 4.19 -37.13
N ALA A 365 -10.66 4.93 -37.98
CA ALA A 365 -9.45 5.65 -37.59
C ALA A 365 -9.75 6.72 -36.53
N ARG A 366 -10.87 7.44 -36.66
CA ARG A 366 -11.35 8.41 -35.69
C ARG A 366 -11.60 7.78 -34.32
N LYS A 367 -12.24 6.61 -34.26
CA LYS A 367 -12.44 5.88 -33.00
C LYS A 367 -11.12 5.48 -32.35
N ILE A 368 -10.17 4.98 -33.15
CA ILE A 368 -8.83 4.59 -32.66
C ILE A 368 -8.08 5.82 -32.12
N VAL A 369 -8.15 6.96 -32.81
CA VAL A 369 -7.58 8.23 -32.35
C VAL A 369 -8.26 8.69 -31.05
N ALA A 370 -9.59 8.67 -30.99
CA ALA A 370 -10.33 9.08 -29.80
C ALA A 370 -9.95 8.22 -28.59
N GLU A 371 -9.87 6.91 -28.77
CA GLU A 371 -9.42 5.98 -27.74
C GLU A 371 -7.95 6.21 -27.35
N HIS A 372 -7.07 6.47 -28.32
CA HIS A 372 -5.67 6.80 -28.07
C HIS A 372 -5.52 8.10 -27.26
N LEU A 373 -6.28 9.15 -27.57
CA LEU A 373 -6.27 10.42 -26.84
C LEU A 373 -6.81 10.24 -25.41
N ARG A 374 -7.95 9.55 -25.25
CA ARG A 374 -8.53 9.22 -23.93
C ARG A 374 -7.55 8.43 -23.07
N ARG A 375 -6.90 7.40 -23.62
CA ARG A 375 -5.98 6.52 -22.87
C ARG A 375 -4.62 7.14 -22.60
N SER A 376 -4.04 7.82 -23.59
CA SER A 376 -2.65 8.31 -23.51
C SER A 376 -2.53 9.68 -22.87
N LEU A 377 -3.55 10.54 -23.03
CA LEU A 377 -3.53 11.92 -22.55
C LEU A 377 -4.55 12.20 -21.44
N GLY A 378 -5.47 11.26 -21.14
CA GLY A 378 -6.48 11.42 -20.09
C GLY A 378 -7.56 12.46 -20.40
N VAL A 379 -7.69 12.88 -21.66
CA VAL A 379 -8.62 13.92 -22.11
C VAL A 379 -10.01 13.36 -22.42
N THR A 380 -11.03 14.21 -22.35
CA THR A 380 -12.38 13.85 -22.82
C THR A 380 -12.44 14.07 -24.33
N VAL A 381 -13.00 13.12 -25.07
CA VAL A 381 -13.14 13.25 -26.54
C VAL A 381 -14.60 13.07 -26.92
N SER A 382 -15.18 14.11 -27.52
CA SER A 382 -16.52 14.11 -28.10
C SER A 382 -16.45 13.93 -29.62
N GLU A 383 -17.27 13.04 -30.16
CA GLU A 383 -17.31 12.73 -31.60
C GLU A 383 -18.67 13.14 -32.24
N THR A 384 -19.37 14.08 -31.61
CA THR A 384 -20.69 14.59 -32.04
C THR A 384 -20.58 15.69 -33.08
N HIS A 385 -21.56 15.79 -33.97
CA HIS A 385 -21.71 16.94 -34.86
C HIS A 385 -22.70 17.99 -34.31
N GLN A 386 -23.35 17.72 -33.17
CA GLN A 386 -24.28 18.64 -32.50
C GLN A 386 -23.59 19.36 -31.35
N LEU A 387 -23.27 20.64 -31.54
CA LEU A 387 -22.70 21.50 -30.51
C LEU A 387 -23.83 21.97 -29.57
N LYS A 388 -24.04 21.28 -28.44
CA LYS A 388 -25.09 21.62 -27.46
C LYS A 388 -24.59 22.62 -26.41
N ASP A 389 -24.52 23.92 -26.69
CA ASP A 389 -24.03 24.97 -25.76
C ASP A 389 -22.75 24.59 -24.97
N HIS A 390 -21.95 23.68 -25.53
CA HIS A 390 -20.88 22.99 -24.84
C HIS A 390 -19.55 23.57 -25.31
N LYS A 391 -18.70 23.95 -24.35
CA LYS A 391 -17.42 24.58 -24.65
C LYS A 391 -16.34 23.51 -24.78
N TYR A 392 -15.67 23.48 -25.94
CA TYR A 392 -14.52 22.63 -26.19
C TYR A 392 -13.22 23.42 -26.02
N ASP A 393 -12.16 22.74 -25.57
CA ASP A 393 -10.83 23.33 -25.43
C ASP A 393 -9.98 23.20 -26.71
N LEU A 394 -10.32 22.23 -27.56
CA LEU A 394 -9.69 22.02 -28.87
C LEU A 394 -10.65 21.31 -29.83
N ALA A 395 -10.70 21.76 -31.08
CA ALA A 395 -11.34 21.04 -32.17
C ALA A 395 -10.28 20.40 -33.08
N VAL A 396 -10.38 19.10 -33.30
CA VAL A 396 -9.52 18.32 -34.18
C VAL A 396 -10.35 17.78 -35.34
N LEU A 397 -9.91 18.05 -36.57
CA LEU A 397 -10.53 17.56 -37.79
C LEU A 397 -9.58 16.58 -38.49
N VAL A 398 -10.09 15.41 -38.87
CA VAL A 398 -9.41 14.47 -39.75
C VAL A 398 -10.13 14.42 -41.08
N GLN A 399 -9.46 14.81 -42.16
CA GLN A 399 -10.05 14.91 -43.48
C GLN A 399 -9.30 14.02 -44.49
N ALA A 400 -10.01 13.20 -45.26
CA ALA A 400 -9.45 12.53 -46.42
C ALA A 400 -9.73 13.33 -47.69
N TRP A 401 -10.30 12.70 -48.72
CA TRP A 401 -10.49 13.32 -50.04
C TRP A 401 -11.85 14.01 -50.20
N TRP A 402 -12.67 14.03 -49.15
CA TRP A 402 -13.99 14.65 -49.17
C TRP A 402 -14.10 15.76 -48.12
N TRP A 403 -14.79 16.84 -48.48
CA TRP A 403 -15.22 17.88 -47.55
C TRP A 403 -16.76 17.86 -47.48
N ASP A 404 -17.30 17.77 -46.27
CA ASP A 404 -18.75 17.75 -46.03
C ASP A 404 -19.25 19.19 -45.85
N GLU A 405 -20.16 19.70 -46.70
CA GLU A 405 -20.86 20.98 -46.46
C GLU A 405 -22.01 20.87 -45.44
N GLY A 406 -22.23 19.67 -44.87
CA GLY A 406 -23.27 19.36 -43.90
C GLY A 406 -22.84 19.54 -42.44
N ASN A 407 -23.24 18.59 -41.58
CA ASN A 407 -23.13 18.73 -40.14
C ASN A 407 -21.67 18.80 -39.64
N CYS A 408 -20.71 18.18 -40.34
CA CYS A 408 -19.31 18.21 -39.94
C CYS A 408 -18.67 19.58 -40.21
N ALA A 409 -18.88 20.20 -41.39
CA ALA A 409 -18.43 21.57 -41.63
C ALA A 409 -19.10 22.54 -40.67
N HIS A 410 -20.42 22.42 -40.47
CA HIS A 410 -21.11 23.33 -39.56
C HIS A 410 -20.57 23.24 -38.12
N ALA A 411 -20.28 22.02 -37.62
CA ALA A 411 -19.66 21.83 -36.32
C ALA A 411 -18.22 22.35 -36.26
N TRP A 412 -17.42 22.16 -37.32
CA TRP A 412 -16.06 22.67 -37.41
C TRP A 412 -16.02 24.20 -37.44
N GLU A 413 -16.86 24.84 -38.24
CA GLU A 413 -16.93 26.30 -38.40
C GLU A 413 -17.46 26.96 -37.13
N SER A 414 -18.55 26.44 -36.57
CA SER A 414 -19.24 27.01 -35.40
C SER A 414 -18.54 26.76 -34.06
N CYS A 415 -17.54 25.87 -34.01
CA CYS A 415 -16.75 25.67 -32.80
C CYS A 415 -15.78 26.83 -32.57
N ASP A 416 -15.88 27.48 -31.41
CA ASP A 416 -15.05 28.63 -31.00
C ASP A 416 -13.71 28.22 -30.36
N ALA A 417 -13.41 26.91 -30.33
CA ALA A 417 -12.15 26.39 -29.81
C ALA A 417 -11.00 26.56 -30.83
N PRO A 418 -9.72 26.56 -30.38
CA PRO A 418 -8.58 26.39 -31.27
C PRO A 418 -8.73 25.16 -32.19
N LYS A 419 -8.25 25.25 -33.42
CA LYS A 419 -8.51 24.26 -34.48
C LYS A 419 -7.22 23.60 -34.97
N ALA A 420 -7.24 22.28 -35.13
CA ALA A 420 -6.14 21.52 -35.73
C ALA A 420 -6.67 20.53 -36.78
N ALA A 421 -6.31 20.74 -38.04
CA ALA A 421 -6.71 19.85 -39.13
C ALA A 421 -5.58 18.91 -39.55
N PHE A 422 -5.95 17.64 -39.76
CA PHE A 422 -5.10 16.58 -40.26
C PHE A 422 -5.70 16.11 -41.57
N ILE A 423 -5.02 16.41 -42.66
CA ILE A 423 -5.54 16.23 -44.02
C ILE A 423 -4.73 15.16 -44.72
N ILE A 424 -5.37 14.36 -45.56
CA ILE A 424 -4.67 13.36 -46.34
C ILE A 424 -3.65 13.99 -47.30
N ASP A 425 -2.47 13.40 -47.36
CA ASP A 425 -1.40 13.79 -48.26
C ASP A 425 -1.78 13.47 -49.72
N GLU A 426 -1.38 14.31 -50.68
CA GLU A 426 -1.77 14.14 -52.09
C GLU A 426 -1.22 12.84 -52.71
N ASP A 427 -0.09 12.37 -52.18
CA ASP A 427 0.60 11.15 -52.60
C ASP A 427 0.10 9.90 -51.84
N ALA A 428 -0.96 10.02 -51.03
CA ALA A 428 -1.49 8.88 -50.29
C ALA A 428 -2.15 7.85 -51.22
N GLU A 429 -1.76 6.58 -51.08
CA GLU A 429 -2.36 5.45 -51.80
C GLU A 429 -3.72 5.01 -51.22
N TRP A 430 -4.06 5.52 -50.04
CA TRP A 430 -5.29 5.22 -49.29
C TRP A 430 -6.02 6.53 -48.96
N PRO A 431 -7.37 6.59 -48.99
CA PRO A 431 -8.25 5.56 -49.54
C PRO A 431 -8.05 5.51 -51.07
N PRO A 432 -8.30 4.35 -51.72
CA PRO A 432 -8.17 4.26 -53.17
C PRO A 432 -9.00 5.38 -53.80
N ARG A 433 -8.43 6.14 -54.74
CA ARG A 433 -9.14 7.23 -55.47
C ARG A 433 -10.34 6.65 -56.24
N LYS A 434 -11.43 6.35 -55.54
CA LYS A 434 -12.71 5.94 -56.10
C LYS A 434 -13.35 7.21 -56.62
N LEU A 435 -13.33 7.43 -57.93
CA LEU A 435 -14.21 8.33 -58.70
C LEU A 435 -14.87 9.43 -57.85
N VAL A 436 -14.05 10.26 -57.19
CA VAL A 436 -14.54 11.46 -56.52
C VAL A 436 -14.68 12.44 -57.66
N GLU A 437 -15.93 12.75 -58.00
CA GLU A 437 -16.30 13.66 -59.08
C GLU A 437 -15.40 14.90 -59.02
N PHE A 438 -14.81 15.30 -60.15
CA PHE A 438 -13.86 16.42 -60.28
C PHE A 438 -14.32 17.74 -59.61
N HIS A 439 -15.60 17.86 -59.26
CA HIS A 439 -16.17 18.96 -58.50
C HIS A 439 -15.77 19.02 -57.01
N ALA A 440 -15.44 17.90 -56.36
CA ALA A 440 -15.00 17.89 -54.96
C ALA A 440 -13.51 18.24 -54.77
N ASP A 441 -12.70 18.20 -55.84
CA ASP A 441 -11.26 18.54 -55.76
C ASP A 441 -11.08 20.06 -55.52
N ASN A 442 -11.93 20.91 -56.10
CA ASN A 442 -11.86 22.36 -55.87
C ASN A 442 -12.23 22.75 -54.44
N ALA A 443 -13.34 22.23 -53.89
CA ALA A 443 -13.75 22.52 -52.52
C ALA A 443 -12.74 22.01 -51.48
N VAL A 444 -12.14 20.83 -51.71
CA VAL A 444 -11.08 20.29 -50.86
C VAL A 444 -9.80 21.13 -50.96
N ARG A 445 -9.42 21.60 -52.16
CA ARG A 445 -8.26 22.49 -52.33
C ARG A 445 -8.49 23.88 -51.73
N GLU A 446 -9.68 24.44 -51.86
CA GLU A 446 -10.06 25.72 -51.24
C GLU A 446 -10.04 25.60 -49.72
N PHE A 447 -10.64 24.54 -49.17
CA PHE A 447 -10.60 24.27 -47.73
C PHE A 447 -9.16 24.04 -47.23
N ARG A 448 -8.35 23.23 -47.92
CA ARG A 448 -6.92 23.06 -47.63
C ARG A 448 -6.18 24.39 -47.62
N SER A 449 -6.45 25.27 -48.58
CA SER A 449 -5.82 26.60 -48.67
C SER A 449 -6.29 27.54 -47.56
N SER A 450 -7.49 27.31 -47.01
CA SER A 450 -8.05 28.10 -45.91
C SER A 450 -7.47 27.75 -44.53
N ILE A 451 -6.70 26.66 -44.40
CA ILE A 451 -6.06 26.22 -43.14
C ILE A 451 -4.53 26.33 -43.25
N PRO A 452 -3.92 27.43 -42.77
CA PRO A 452 -2.48 27.69 -42.92
C PRO A 452 -1.56 26.67 -42.24
N GLU A 453 -2.06 25.93 -41.23
CA GLU A 453 -1.27 25.00 -40.41
C GLU A 453 -1.75 23.54 -40.48
N ALA A 454 -2.37 23.14 -41.60
CA ALA A 454 -2.81 21.76 -41.80
C ALA A 454 -1.62 20.77 -41.76
N ARG A 455 -1.81 19.64 -41.06
CA ARG A 455 -0.82 18.55 -41.01
C ARG A 455 -1.22 17.43 -41.94
N PHE A 456 -0.27 16.84 -42.65
CA PHE A 456 -0.57 15.81 -43.64
C PHE A 456 -0.34 14.39 -43.13
N PHE A 457 -1.17 13.43 -43.56
CA PHE A 457 -1.00 12.01 -43.27
C PHE A 457 -1.19 11.15 -44.53
N LYS A 458 -0.34 10.12 -44.68
CA LYS A 458 -0.41 9.16 -45.81
C LYS A 458 -1.18 7.88 -45.49
N ASN A 459 -1.25 7.52 -44.21
CA ASN A 459 -1.91 6.31 -43.73
C ASN A 459 -2.65 6.60 -42.41
N PRO A 460 -3.94 6.26 -42.28
CA PRO A 460 -4.72 6.45 -41.07
C PRO A 460 -4.14 5.79 -39.83
N ALA A 461 -3.37 4.70 -39.98
CA ALA A 461 -2.72 4.03 -38.87
C ALA A 461 -1.74 4.94 -38.12
N HIS A 462 -1.24 6.01 -38.74
CA HIS A 462 -0.33 6.97 -38.13
C HIS A 462 -1.06 8.12 -37.42
N LEU A 463 -2.37 8.28 -37.63
CA LEU A 463 -3.16 9.36 -37.05
C LEU A 463 -3.11 9.40 -35.52
N PRO A 464 -3.15 8.28 -34.76
CA PRO A 464 -3.10 8.35 -33.30
C PRO A 464 -1.84 9.06 -32.79
N GLU A 465 -0.67 8.70 -33.32
CA GLU A 465 0.60 9.30 -32.92
C GLU A 465 0.73 10.75 -33.42
N LEU A 466 0.36 11.00 -34.69
CA LEU A 466 0.43 12.32 -35.31
C LEU A 466 -0.47 13.34 -34.59
N ILE A 467 -1.71 12.94 -34.32
CA ILE A 467 -2.70 13.76 -33.60
C ILE A 467 -2.30 13.89 -32.14
N GLY A 468 -1.88 12.81 -31.48
CA GLY A 468 -1.42 12.84 -30.09
C GLY A 468 -0.29 13.85 -29.87
N LYS A 469 0.73 13.84 -30.74
CA LYS A 469 1.87 14.79 -30.68
C LYS A 469 1.44 16.24 -30.86
N ALA A 470 0.51 16.46 -31.78
CA ALA A 470 0.00 17.78 -32.11
C ALA A 470 -0.93 18.36 -31.04
N VAL A 471 -1.87 17.56 -30.53
CA VAL A 471 -2.74 17.90 -29.40
C VAL A 471 -1.88 18.24 -28.18
N THR A 472 -0.87 17.43 -27.89
CA THR A 472 0.10 17.70 -26.82
C THR A 472 0.75 19.08 -27.01
N LYS A 473 1.26 19.39 -28.21
CA LYS A 473 1.87 20.71 -28.50
C LYS A 473 0.88 21.86 -28.34
N LEU A 474 -0.38 21.69 -28.71
CA LEU A 474 -1.42 22.72 -28.58
C LEU A 474 -1.86 22.92 -27.14
N MET A 475 -2.02 21.84 -26.36
CA MET A 475 -2.22 21.89 -24.92
C MET A 475 -1.07 22.64 -24.23
N HIS A 476 0.17 22.44 -24.67
CA HIS A 476 1.33 23.20 -24.19
C HIS A 476 1.23 24.69 -24.50
N ALA A 477 0.86 25.06 -25.73
CA ALA A 477 0.73 26.46 -26.13
C ALA A 477 -0.44 27.19 -25.43
N HIS A 478 -1.55 26.49 -25.20
CA HIS A 478 -2.75 27.03 -24.53
C HIS A 478 -2.56 27.26 -23.03
N SER A 479 -1.59 26.57 -22.41
CA SER A 479 -1.32 26.64 -20.97
C SER A 479 -0.43 27.83 -20.57
N GLY A 480 0.07 28.64 -21.52
CA GLY A 480 0.98 29.77 -21.27
C GLY A 480 2.36 29.35 -20.74
N ASP A 481 3.30 30.30 -20.62
CA ASP A 481 4.69 30.13 -20.14
C ASP A 481 4.78 29.67 -18.66
N LEU A 482 4.22 28.51 -18.37
CA LEU A 482 4.49 27.69 -17.20
C LEU A 482 5.35 26.50 -17.65
N ASP A 483 6.51 26.79 -18.25
CA ASP A 483 7.71 25.93 -18.40
C ASP A 483 7.44 24.41 -18.42
N ILE A 484 6.68 23.94 -19.41
CA ILE A 484 6.30 22.53 -19.56
C ILE A 484 7.19 21.85 -20.62
N GLY A 485 8.43 21.52 -20.28
CA GLY A 485 9.31 20.72 -21.13
C GLY A 485 10.80 20.91 -20.83
N LEU A 486 11.63 19.94 -21.23
CA LEU A 486 13.09 20.10 -21.21
C LEU A 486 13.49 21.07 -22.32
N ARG A 487 14.30 22.07 -21.99
CA ARG A 487 14.91 23.00 -22.94
C ARG A 487 15.89 22.26 -23.85
N ASP A 488 16.18 22.80 -25.03
CA ASP A 488 17.00 22.12 -26.04
C ASP A 488 18.41 21.74 -25.55
N TRP A 489 18.97 22.49 -24.61
CA TRP A 489 20.26 22.17 -23.99
C TRP A 489 20.16 21.02 -22.96
N GLU A 490 19.01 20.84 -22.30
CA GLU A 490 18.72 19.73 -21.38
C GLU A 490 18.50 18.42 -22.17
N ARG A 491 17.89 18.52 -23.36
CA ARG A 491 17.85 17.44 -24.35
C ARG A 491 19.24 17.07 -24.88
N SER A 492 20.02 18.07 -25.29
CA SER A 492 21.41 17.87 -25.74
C SER A 492 22.31 17.27 -24.64
N TYR A 493 22.07 17.62 -23.38
CA TYR A 493 22.78 17.05 -22.23
C TYR A 493 22.47 15.56 -22.03
N LEU A 494 21.21 15.15 -22.14
CA LEU A 494 20.79 13.75 -22.05
C LEU A 494 21.28 12.90 -23.23
N GLU A 495 21.25 13.45 -24.44
CA GLU A 495 21.80 12.79 -25.64
C GLU A 495 23.33 12.64 -25.56
N SER A 496 24.03 13.55 -24.86
CA SER A 496 25.49 13.50 -24.70
C SER A 496 26.00 12.43 -23.71
N ARG A 497 25.18 11.97 -22.76
CA ARG A 497 25.60 11.08 -21.63
C ARG A 497 25.11 9.63 -21.71
N LEU A 498 24.26 9.30 -22.67
CA LEU A 498 23.84 7.92 -22.98
C LEU A 498 24.93 6.94 -23.51
N PRO A 499 26.19 7.31 -23.84
CA PRO A 499 27.18 6.30 -24.25
C PRO A 499 27.84 5.48 -23.12
N ALA A 500 27.55 5.74 -21.83
CA ALA A 500 28.25 5.05 -20.72
C ALA A 500 27.70 3.64 -20.37
N TRP A 501 26.75 3.12 -21.15
CA TRP A 501 26.09 1.84 -20.90
C TRP A 501 26.71 0.67 -21.68
N ARG A 502 28.02 0.44 -21.54
CA ARG A 502 28.67 -0.82 -21.98
C ARG A 502 29.86 -1.19 -21.11
N SER A 503 29.62 -1.78 -19.94
CA SER A 503 30.38 -2.97 -19.54
C SER A 503 29.63 -3.75 -18.47
N GLY A 504 28.79 -4.68 -18.92
CA GLY A 504 28.45 -5.83 -18.09
C GLY A 504 29.72 -6.63 -17.82
N ARG A 505 30.13 -6.71 -16.55
CA ARG A 505 30.93 -7.83 -16.03
C ARG A 505 30.50 -8.15 -14.61
N THR A 506 29.83 -9.29 -14.49
CA THR A 506 29.79 -10.13 -13.31
C THR A 506 31.08 -10.95 -13.18
N ALA A 507 31.37 -11.37 -11.95
CA ALA A 507 32.24 -12.47 -11.52
C ALA A 507 33.67 -12.13 -11.02
N LYS A 508 33.84 -12.40 -9.71
CA LYS A 508 35.07 -12.62 -8.91
C LYS A 508 35.71 -11.42 -8.19
N SER A 509 35.10 -11.00 -7.08
CA SER A 509 35.83 -10.54 -5.87
C SER A 509 34.86 -10.37 -4.68
N ARG A 510 35.40 -10.50 -3.46
CA ARG A 510 34.70 -10.62 -2.16
C ARG A 510 33.82 -9.40 -1.83
N PRO A 511 32.79 -9.55 -0.97
CA PRO A 511 32.03 -8.40 -0.47
C PRO A 511 32.95 -7.56 0.42
N HIS A 512 33.09 -6.26 0.11
CA HIS A 512 33.65 -5.31 1.05
C HIS A 512 32.56 -4.93 2.04
N LEU A 513 32.79 -5.29 3.31
CA LEU A 513 32.12 -4.73 4.48
C LEU A 513 32.51 -3.26 4.56
N PHE A 514 31.53 -2.36 4.64
CA PHE A 514 31.76 -0.97 4.97
C PHE A 514 31.59 -0.81 6.48
N ASP A 515 32.68 -0.45 7.16
CA ASP A 515 32.68 -0.03 8.56
C ASP A 515 32.19 1.42 8.67
N ALA A 516 31.42 1.69 9.73
CA ALA A 516 30.74 2.97 9.99
C ALA A 516 31.65 4.16 10.31
N GLU A 517 32.98 3.98 10.26
CA GLU A 517 33.98 5.02 10.55
C GLU A 517 34.57 5.69 9.28
N GLN A 518 34.12 5.32 8.08
CA GLN A 518 34.55 5.95 6.80
C GLN A 518 33.46 6.82 6.15
N LEU A 519 32.61 7.47 6.94
CA LEU A 519 31.53 8.31 6.42
C LEU A 519 32.01 9.65 5.83
N ASP A 520 33.24 10.09 6.18
CA ASP A 520 33.77 11.39 5.77
C ASP A 520 34.63 11.35 4.47
N GLU A 521 34.88 10.16 3.89
CA GLU A 521 35.56 10.01 2.59
C GLU A 521 34.60 9.93 1.38
N LEU A 522 33.28 10.02 1.61
CA LEU A 522 32.25 10.04 0.55
C LEU A 522 31.98 11.45 -0.03
N TYR A 523 32.73 12.45 0.41
CA TYR A 523 32.60 13.85 -0.02
C TYR A 523 33.94 14.46 -0.48
N GLU A 524 34.66 13.76 -1.35
CA GLU A 524 35.69 14.41 -2.18
C GLU A 524 35.27 14.46 -3.66
N PRO A 525 35.22 15.63 -4.31
CA PRO A 525 34.42 15.84 -5.53
C PRO A 525 35.15 15.51 -6.85
N ASP A 526 36.36 14.96 -6.81
CA ASP A 526 37.31 14.98 -7.95
C ASP A 526 37.50 13.65 -8.71
N LEU A 527 36.61 12.66 -8.56
CA LEU A 527 36.86 11.32 -9.12
C LEU A 527 36.23 10.99 -10.48
N TYR A 528 35.50 11.89 -11.17
CA TYR A 528 34.90 11.51 -12.47
C TYR A 528 34.94 12.59 -13.56
N VAL A 529 35.68 12.27 -14.64
CA VAL A 529 35.89 13.06 -15.88
C VAL A 529 34.98 12.53 -17.01
N PRO A 530 34.41 13.39 -17.89
CA PRO A 530 33.62 12.97 -19.06
C PRO A 530 34.47 12.35 -20.19
N MET A 531 34.00 11.25 -20.79
CA MET A 531 34.60 10.63 -21.98
C MET A 531 33.91 11.10 -23.28
N HIS A 532 34.66 11.71 -24.20
CA HIS A 532 34.27 11.83 -25.61
C HIS A 532 34.56 10.51 -26.34
N GLY A 533 33.52 9.74 -26.69
CA GLY A 533 33.66 8.47 -27.39
C GLY A 533 33.37 8.56 -28.89
N VAL A 534 34.38 8.86 -29.70
CA VAL A 534 34.41 8.41 -31.10
C VAL A 534 34.91 6.96 -31.08
N SER A 535 34.14 6.02 -31.64
CA SER A 535 34.47 4.59 -31.67
C SER A 535 35.70 4.34 -32.56
N LEU A 536 36.89 4.36 -31.96
CA LEU A 536 38.16 4.26 -32.70
C LEU A 536 38.56 2.82 -33.07
N ASP A 537 37.90 1.80 -32.50
CA ASP A 537 38.34 0.40 -32.60
C ASP A 537 37.37 -0.52 -33.37
N TRP A 538 36.37 -0.01 -34.10
CA TRP A 538 35.41 -0.83 -34.85
C TRP A 538 35.07 -0.25 -36.24
N GLU A 539 34.69 -1.10 -37.20
CA GLU A 539 34.22 -0.73 -38.54
C GLU A 539 32.98 -1.55 -38.94
N GLY A 540 32.16 -1.03 -39.87
CA GLY A 540 31.00 -1.74 -40.40
C GLY A 540 31.38 -2.77 -41.45
N GLY A 541 30.95 -4.02 -41.29
CA GLY A 541 31.03 -5.03 -42.35
C GLY A 541 30.04 -4.71 -43.48
N ALA A 542 30.33 -5.16 -44.70
CA ALA A 542 29.47 -4.96 -45.86
C ALA A 542 28.09 -5.66 -45.74
N ASP A 543 27.92 -6.53 -44.74
CA ASP A 543 26.67 -7.19 -44.33
C ASP A 543 25.91 -6.40 -43.23
N GLY A 544 26.43 -5.26 -42.78
CA GLY A 544 25.83 -4.42 -41.75
C GLY A 544 26.20 -4.77 -40.30
N TYR A 545 27.06 -5.77 -40.06
CA TYR A 545 27.52 -6.13 -38.71
C TYR A 545 28.89 -5.47 -38.36
N PRO A 546 29.06 -4.85 -37.18
CA PRO A 546 30.32 -4.19 -36.81
C PRO A 546 31.43 -5.18 -36.39
N ARG A 547 32.68 -4.93 -36.82
CA ARG A 547 33.89 -5.73 -36.51
C ARG A 547 35.02 -4.87 -35.94
N LYS A 548 35.89 -5.46 -35.10
CA LYS A 548 36.93 -4.74 -34.34
C LYS A 548 38.19 -4.45 -35.17
N LYS A 549 38.62 -3.19 -35.28
CA LYS A 549 39.90 -2.76 -35.84
C LYS A 549 41.07 -3.29 -35.00
N LYS A 550 42.11 -3.81 -35.65
CA LYS A 550 43.33 -4.28 -34.95
C LYS A 550 44.18 -3.06 -34.52
N LYS A 551 44.44 -2.94 -33.21
CA LYS A 551 45.11 -1.79 -32.55
C LYS A 551 46.48 -1.42 -33.15
N LYS A 552 46.74 -0.11 -33.25
CA LYS A 552 48.09 0.50 -33.19
C LYS A 552 48.17 1.50 -32.02
N SER A 553 49.36 1.70 -31.47
CA SER A 553 49.66 2.16 -30.10
C SER A 553 49.47 3.66 -29.78
N ARG A 554 48.94 3.92 -28.56
CA ARG A 554 49.08 5.05 -27.58
C ARG A 554 49.55 6.45 -28.03
N GLN A 555 48.76 7.48 -27.69
CA GLN A 555 49.23 8.84 -27.31
C GLN A 555 48.25 9.54 -26.34
N ARG A 556 48.78 10.37 -25.42
CA ARG A 556 48.07 11.16 -24.37
C ARG A 556 48.02 12.63 -24.79
N ASN A 557 46.93 13.36 -24.49
CA ASN A 557 46.87 14.82 -24.61
C ASN A 557 46.54 15.49 -23.26
N THR A 558 47.15 16.65 -23.06
CA THR A 558 47.20 17.51 -21.87
C THR A 558 46.63 18.89 -22.24
N GLU A 559 45.47 19.28 -21.69
CA GLU A 559 45.03 20.68 -21.64
C GLU A 559 43.84 20.82 -20.65
N SER A 560 43.88 21.86 -19.81
CA SER A 560 42.94 22.12 -18.69
C SER A 560 41.86 23.14 -19.06
N LEU A 561 40.63 22.95 -18.54
CA LEU A 561 39.45 23.79 -18.76
C LEU A 561 39.13 24.74 -17.57
N PRO A 562 38.43 25.87 -17.80
CA PRO A 562 38.28 26.97 -16.85
C PRO A 562 37.10 26.83 -15.86
N THR A 563 37.22 27.53 -14.73
CA THR A 563 36.33 27.59 -13.56
C THR A 563 35.18 28.60 -13.70
N VAL A 564 34.01 28.29 -13.12
CA VAL A 564 32.90 29.24 -12.90
C VAL A 564 32.49 29.23 -11.42
N GLU A 565 32.44 30.41 -10.81
CA GLU A 565 32.10 30.70 -9.41
C GLU A 565 30.58 30.81 -9.18
N GLY A 566 30.10 30.47 -7.98
CA GLY A 566 28.77 30.88 -7.49
C GLY A 566 27.99 29.86 -6.64
N ALA A 567 27.50 30.32 -5.48
CA ALA A 567 26.94 29.53 -4.37
C ALA A 567 25.42 29.25 -4.44
N LYS A 568 24.94 28.54 -5.45
CA LYS A 568 23.60 27.90 -5.44
C LYS A 568 23.69 26.53 -6.11
N ARG A 569 23.83 25.45 -5.32
CA ARG A 569 24.09 24.09 -5.83
C ARG A 569 23.04 23.02 -5.49
N VAL A 570 21.86 23.41 -5.01
CA VAL A 570 20.64 22.60 -5.17
C VAL A 570 19.46 23.57 -5.29
N SER A 571 18.82 23.60 -6.46
CA SER A 571 17.39 23.92 -6.53
C SER A 571 16.72 22.60 -6.85
N LEU A 572 15.83 22.12 -5.98
CA LEU A 572 14.76 21.22 -6.42
C LEU A 572 14.17 21.89 -7.68
N ALA A 573 14.15 21.17 -8.81
CA ALA A 573 13.39 21.63 -9.96
C ALA A 573 11.97 21.85 -9.44
N LYS A 574 11.42 23.07 -9.63
CA LYS A 574 9.99 23.28 -9.40
C LYS A 574 9.28 22.39 -10.40
N TRP A 575 8.74 21.27 -9.91
CA TRP A 575 7.96 20.34 -10.72
C TRP A 575 6.68 21.06 -11.14
N LEU A 576 6.58 21.41 -12.42
CA LEU A 576 5.38 21.98 -13.00
C LEU A 576 4.40 20.85 -13.31
N ALA A 577 3.34 20.80 -12.52
CA ALA A 577 2.28 19.81 -12.56
C ALA A 577 1.39 20.01 -13.79
N VAL A 578 1.07 18.93 -14.51
CA VAL A 578 -0.21 18.82 -15.24
C VAL A 578 -1.10 17.99 -14.33
N PRO A 579 -2.11 18.56 -13.65
CA PRO A 579 -2.82 17.89 -12.55
C PRO A 579 -3.53 16.58 -12.90
N GLN A 580 -3.64 16.24 -14.19
CA GLN A 580 -4.56 15.21 -14.70
C GLN A 580 -3.87 14.05 -15.42
N ILE A 581 -2.53 14.05 -15.53
CA ILE A 581 -1.78 12.93 -16.13
C ILE A 581 -0.96 12.26 -15.02
N PRO A 582 -1.24 10.99 -14.65
CA PRO A 582 -0.40 10.25 -13.73
C PRO A 582 0.99 10.06 -14.36
N ARG A 583 2.03 10.53 -13.67
CA ARG A 583 3.43 10.24 -14.03
C ARG A 583 4.07 9.46 -12.89
N LEU A 584 4.83 8.42 -13.25
CA LEU A 584 5.56 7.59 -12.30
C LEU A 584 7.05 7.77 -12.55
N ALA A 585 7.75 8.44 -11.63
CA ALA A 585 9.21 8.50 -11.61
C ALA A 585 9.71 7.46 -10.61
N LEU A 586 10.57 6.55 -11.07
CA LEU A 586 11.12 5.48 -10.24
C LEU A 586 12.63 5.70 -10.13
N VAL A 587 13.08 6.16 -8.96
CA VAL A 587 14.47 6.53 -8.68
C VAL A 587 15.05 5.58 -7.63
N GLY A 588 16.26 5.05 -7.85
CA GLY A 588 16.95 4.22 -6.87
C GLY A 588 18.42 4.01 -7.21
N ALA A 589 19.26 3.76 -6.19
CA ALA A 589 20.69 3.57 -6.38
C ALA A 589 21.04 2.33 -7.25
N PRO A 590 22.16 2.31 -8.00
CA PRO A 590 22.50 1.22 -8.91
C PRO A 590 22.68 -0.13 -8.20
N GLY A 591 22.08 -1.21 -8.73
CA GLY A 591 22.32 -2.58 -8.24
C GLY A 591 21.29 -3.65 -8.68
N GLY A 592 21.79 -4.87 -8.92
CA GLY A 592 21.23 -5.99 -9.70
C GLY A 592 19.90 -6.63 -9.28
N GLY A 593 18.86 -5.84 -9.12
CA GLY A 593 17.47 -6.30 -8.95
C GLY A 593 16.45 -5.20 -9.21
N LYS A 594 16.85 -3.94 -9.04
CA LYS A 594 16.00 -2.77 -9.23
C LYS A 594 15.61 -2.58 -10.69
N THR A 595 16.55 -2.67 -11.64
CA THR A 595 16.23 -2.56 -13.07
C THR A 595 15.24 -3.61 -13.54
N ILE A 596 15.36 -4.86 -13.06
CA ILE A 596 14.42 -5.96 -13.38
C ILE A 596 13.04 -5.67 -12.78
N PHE A 597 12.99 -5.23 -11.52
CA PHE A 597 11.76 -4.89 -10.82
C PHE A 597 11.02 -3.70 -11.46
N LEU A 598 11.74 -2.62 -11.77
CA LEU A 598 11.22 -1.43 -12.45
C LEU A 598 10.72 -1.76 -13.86
N THR A 599 11.43 -2.61 -14.60
CA THR A 599 11.02 -3.07 -15.93
C THR A 599 9.76 -3.94 -15.85
N ARG A 600 9.63 -4.80 -14.82
CA ARG A 600 8.43 -5.61 -14.59
C ARG A 600 7.21 -4.75 -14.24
N ILE A 601 7.38 -3.72 -13.41
CA ILE A 601 6.31 -2.75 -13.09
C ILE A 601 5.88 -1.98 -14.33
N ALA A 602 6.84 -1.45 -15.10
CA ALA A 602 6.56 -0.74 -16.36
C ALA A 602 5.83 -1.63 -17.37
N ALA A 603 6.22 -2.90 -17.50
CA ALA A 603 5.59 -3.88 -18.39
C ALA A 603 4.18 -4.28 -17.92
N ALA A 604 3.96 -4.45 -16.60
CA ALA A 604 2.65 -4.75 -16.03
C ALA A 604 1.67 -3.57 -16.17
N LEU A 605 2.15 -2.34 -15.97
CA LEU A 605 1.35 -1.13 -16.21
C LEU A 605 1.02 -0.98 -17.70
N ALA A 606 1.97 -1.24 -18.60
CA ALA A 606 1.72 -1.26 -20.04
C ALA A 606 0.70 -2.34 -20.44
N HIS A 607 0.76 -3.54 -19.86
CA HIS A 607 -0.20 -4.61 -20.06
C HIS A 607 -1.62 -4.17 -19.70
N SER A 608 -1.81 -3.58 -18.52
CA SER A 608 -3.10 -3.11 -18.03
C SER A 608 -3.65 -1.91 -18.84
N CYS A 609 -2.80 -1.01 -19.30
CA CYS A 609 -3.22 0.17 -20.09
C CYS A 609 -3.49 -0.15 -21.58
N LEU A 610 -2.80 -1.15 -22.15
CA LEU A 610 -2.81 -1.44 -23.59
C LEU A 610 -3.56 -2.73 -23.97
N GLY A 611 -3.92 -3.58 -23.01
CA GLY A 611 -4.80 -4.73 -23.23
C GLY A 611 -4.20 -5.87 -24.07
N ARG A 612 -2.87 -6.05 -24.09
CA ARG A 612 -2.19 -7.14 -24.82
C ARG A 612 -1.47 -8.09 -23.87
N HIS A 613 -1.67 -9.40 -24.02
CA HIS A 613 -0.95 -10.44 -23.26
C HIS A 613 0.55 -10.39 -23.58
N LEU A 614 1.40 -10.27 -22.55
CA LEU A 614 2.85 -10.40 -22.66
C LEU A 614 3.26 -11.66 -21.92
N ASP A 615 3.64 -12.71 -22.66
CA ASP A 615 4.19 -13.92 -22.06
C ASP A 615 5.63 -13.67 -21.65
N PHE A 616 5.93 -13.89 -20.36
CA PHE A 616 7.28 -13.72 -19.82
C PHE A 616 8.10 -14.99 -20.08
N GLU A 617 9.03 -14.96 -21.03
CA GLU A 617 10.10 -15.96 -21.08
C GLU A 617 11.19 -15.68 -20.01
N PRO A 618 11.90 -16.72 -19.51
CA PRO A 618 12.79 -16.61 -18.36
C PRO A 618 14.05 -15.76 -18.61
N GLU A 619 14.40 -15.49 -19.86
CA GLU A 619 15.53 -14.65 -20.25
C GLU A 619 15.00 -13.42 -20.99
N LEU A 620 14.81 -12.33 -20.24
CA LEU A 620 14.24 -11.10 -20.75
C LEU A 620 15.22 -10.39 -21.70
N ASP A 621 15.01 -10.50 -23.01
CA ASP A 621 15.70 -9.69 -24.02
C ASP A 621 15.06 -8.28 -24.08
N VAL A 622 15.66 -7.36 -23.33
CA VAL A 622 15.21 -5.97 -23.16
C VAL A 622 15.19 -5.19 -24.49
N GLU A 623 16.08 -5.53 -25.44
CA GLU A 623 16.12 -4.88 -26.76
C GLU A 623 14.95 -5.35 -27.65
N ARG A 624 14.58 -6.63 -27.53
CA ARG A 624 13.39 -7.19 -28.23
C ARG A 624 12.08 -6.62 -27.71
N LEU A 625 12.01 -6.30 -26.41
CA LEU A 625 10.88 -5.61 -25.78
C LEU A 625 10.74 -4.17 -26.29
N ARG A 626 11.84 -3.41 -26.36
CA ARG A 626 11.84 -2.03 -26.88
C ARG A 626 11.43 -1.93 -28.34
N TYR A 627 11.82 -2.89 -29.17
CA TYR A 627 11.47 -2.89 -30.60
C TYR A 627 10.00 -3.22 -30.86
N ASN A 628 9.37 -4.07 -30.04
CA ASN A 628 8.01 -4.57 -30.26
C ASN A 628 6.91 -3.80 -29.52
N SER A 629 7.22 -3.07 -28.45
CA SER A 629 6.24 -2.27 -27.71
C SER A 629 6.47 -0.77 -27.96
N SER A 630 5.76 -0.23 -28.95
CA SER A 630 5.57 1.21 -29.16
C SER A 630 4.78 1.80 -27.96
N LEU A 631 5.48 2.06 -26.85
CA LEU A 631 4.89 2.55 -25.59
C LEU A 631 4.45 4.03 -25.72
N PRO A 632 3.19 4.38 -25.38
CA PRO A 632 2.68 5.75 -25.47
C PRO A 632 2.75 6.55 -24.15
N ILE A 633 3.46 6.05 -23.12
CA ILE A 633 3.75 6.79 -21.88
C ILE A 633 5.26 7.06 -21.85
N PRO A 634 5.73 8.30 -21.66
CA PRO A 634 7.14 8.56 -21.42
C PRO A 634 7.51 8.03 -20.03
N ILE A 635 7.99 6.79 -19.97
CA ILE A 635 8.61 6.21 -18.78
C ILE A 635 10.09 6.58 -18.82
N VAL A 636 10.49 7.53 -17.97
CA VAL A 636 11.90 7.84 -17.76
C VAL A 636 12.42 6.90 -16.69
N LEU A 637 13.32 5.99 -17.10
CA LEU A 637 14.02 5.09 -16.19
C LEU A 637 15.37 5.73 -15.86
N GLU A 638 15.53 6.15 -14.61
CA GLU A 638 16.78 6.67 -14.07
C GLU A 638 17.38 5.64 -13.12
N ALA A 639 18.65 5.27 -13.31
CA ALA A 639 19.38 4.29 -12.51
C ALA A 639 20.74 4.83 -12.09
#